data_AF-A0A8P4KSA6-F1
#
_entry.id   AF-A0A8P4KSA6-F1
#
_cell.length_a   1.000
_cell.length_b   1.000
_cell.length_c   1.000
_cell.angle_alpha   90.00
_cell.angle_beta   90.00
_cell.angle_gamma   90.00
#
_symmetry.space_group_name_H-M   'P 1'
#
loop_
_entity.id
_entity.type
_entity.pdbx_description
1 polymer ?
#
loop_
_entity_poly.entity_id
_entity_poly.type
_entity_poly.pdbx_seq_one_letter_code
_entity_poly.pdbx_strand_id
1 'polypeptide(L)'
;MAELHQTPTSLCCCRKSLPVSGARCVGDSGRPSASPGPGSPLCPLVDVASASNFRCFQLRHFHLDLRLNFAVKEMSGWLVLDLVPVQPGVQILVLDSHPSLLIHSIDCKVPGSGQEEPVSLTYRVDPFTDYGSSLNVSLPTAALKPGRLIQITIRYTTTDGPAIWWLDSELTCGQSRPLVFTQGHSVCNRSFFPSFDTPAVKSTYTATVRVPDGVTVLMSASRSSYSKQDRVFQFSMEFPVPSYLVALVAGDLQHVDVGPRCDIVFLPPSFPIVAMENPCLTFIIASILESSEFLLIDVIHEISHGWFGNAVTNATWEEMWLSEGLATYAQRRITTEAYGEAFTCLETAVRLDALHRQLRLLGDNNPVSKLQVKFEPGVNPSSLMNLFTYEKGFCFVSYLSEICGDVRRFDCFLRDYISEFKFKSVVAQDLIDYFLGYFPELKDAAIAQREGLEFERWLSGCGPPLYEPDLSAGGALTRPVQDLCDLWRSSDPPDLKTVATFDLSAWSTFQIVLFLDRMLDLSPLPHDVMAGLSGCYSSLFDGLNAEVQIRWLQMVVRNSFYPELPRVRAFLHKHVSNDTAPSSTVALHRVLPSHCTEFYRRTAPSSTVALPRVLPSHCTEFYRRTAPSTTVTLHRVLP
;
A
#
# COMPACT_ATOMS: atom_id res chain seq x y z
N MET A 1 34.22 -15.87 46.06
CA MET A 1 34.44 -15.31 47.41
C MET A 1 34.00 -13.86 47.38
N ALA A 2 32.96 -13.35 48.04
CA ALA A 2 31.86 -13.83 48.88
C ALA A 2 30.76 -12.73 48.72
N GLU A 3 29.49 -12.98 48.41
CA GLU A 3 28.36 -13.38 49.29
C GLU A 3 28.33 -12.62 50.64
N LEU A 4 27.21 -12.03 51.10
CA LEU A 4 25.93 -12.71 51.41
C LEU A 4 24.69 -11.75 51.51
N HIS A 5 23.57 -12.25 50.96
CA HIS A 5 22.16 -12.33 51.44
C HIS A 5 21.30 -11.12 51.89
N GLN A 6 20.09 -11.02 51.30
CA GLN A 6 18.83 -11.53 51.89
C GLN A 6 17.61 -11.48 50.92
N THR A 7 16.84 -12.57 50.89
CA THR A 7 15.40 -12.76 50.50
C THR A 7 14.68 -13.32 51.74
N PRO A 8 13.33 -13.28 51.96
CA PRO A 8 12.22 -13.73 51.07
C PRO A 8 10.95 -12.81 51.14
N THR A 9 9.81 -12.98 50.46
CA THR A 9 8.82 -14.10 50.42
C THR A 9 7.77 -13.95 49.29
N SER A 10 7.20 -15.10 48.92
CA SER A 10 6.14 -15.39 47.95
C SER A 10 4.76 -15.63 48.59
N LEU A 11 3.69 -15.69 47.75
CA LEU A 11 2.39 -16.44 47.83
C LEU A 11 1.25 -15.59 47.19
N CYS A 12 0.28 -16.05 46.39
CA CYS A 12 -0.24 -17.39 46.09
C CYS A 12 -1.12 -17.40 44.80
N CYS A 13 -1.22 -18.56 44.16
CA CYS A 13 -2.00 -18.92 42.97
C CYS A 13 -3.44 -19.39 43.27
N CYS A 14 -4.36 -19.23 42.31
CA CYS A 14 -5.55 -20.07 42.01
C CYS A 14 -5.98 -19.70 40.56
N ARG A 15 -6.17 -20.59 39.56
CA ARG A 15 -6.87 -21.88 39.52
C ARG A 15 -6.21 -22.87 38.56
N LYS A 16 -6.32 -24.14 38.95
CA LYS A 16 -5.73 -25.34 38.36
C LYS A 16 -6.53 -25.87 37.17
N SER A 17 -5.78 -26.43 36.23
CA SER A 17 -6.10 -27.51 35.31
C SER A 17 -6.56 -28.79 36.03
N LEU A 18 -7.49 -29.55 35.43
CA LEU A 18 -7.85 -30.91 35.85
C LEU A 18 -7.43 -31.95 34.80
N PRO A 19 -6.96 -33.14 35.21
CA PRO A 19 -6.39 -34.17 34.34
C PRO A 19 -7.36 -35.28 33.95
N VAL A 20 -6.94 -36.03 32.92
CA VAL A 20 -7.57 -37.25 32.39
C VAL A 20 -7.18 -38.48 33.25
N SER A 21 -8.15 -39.33 33.59
CA SER A 21 -7.93 -40.80 33.70
C SER A 21 -9.25 -41.55 33.49
N GLY A 22 -9.17 -42.72 32.85
CA GLY A 22 -10.32 -43.44 32.30
C GLY A 22 -10.91 -44.53 33.20
N ALA A 23 -12.16 -44.89 32.89
CA ALA A 23 -12.75 -46.18 33.22
C ALA A 23 -13.75 -46.57 32.11
N ARG A 24 -13.63 -47.81 31.62
CA ARG A 24 -14.58 -48.46 30.69
C ARG A 24 -15.85 -48.86 31.44
N CYS A 25 -17.02 -48.69 30.82
CA CYS A 25 -18.13 -49.63 30.88
C CYS A 25 -19.00 -49.52 29.62
N VAL A 26 -19.46 -50.67 29.16
CA VAL A 26 -20.17 -50.98 27.91
C VAL A 26 -21.67 -50.69 28.05
N GLY A 27 -22.34 -50.25 26.97
CA GLY A 27 -23.79 -50.46 26.81
C GLY A 27 -24.60 -49.34 26.15
N ASP A 28 -24.81 -49.52 24.85
CA ASP A 28 -26.09 -49.37 24.13
C ASP A 28 -26.59 -47.99 23.60
N SER A 29 -27.06 -48.13 22.35
CA SER A 29 -27.84 -47.32 21.41
C SER A 29 -28.39 -45.92 21.76
N GLY A 30 -28.20 -45.01 20.79
CA GLY A 30 -29.07 -43.85 20.59
C GLY A 30 -28.37 -42.66 19.92
N ARG A 31 -28.54 -42.49 18.60
CA ARG A 31 -28.24 -41.20 17.93
C ARG A 31 -29.23 -40.14 18.43
N PRO A 32 -28.76 -38.91 18.70
CA PRO A 32 -29.52 -37.74 18.29
C PRO A 32 -28.68 -36.78 17.46
N SER A 33 -29.31 -36.27 16.41
CA SER A 33 -28.89 -35.17 15.55
C SER A 33 -28.53 -33.92 16.38
N ALA A 34 -27.27 -33.48 16.29
CA ALA A 34 -26.85 -32.19 16.81
C ALA A 34 -26.90 -31.15 15.68
N SER A 35 -27.90 -30.26 15.76
CA SER A 35 -27.88 -28.96 15.10
C SER A 35 -26.66 -28.14 15.61
N PRO A 36 -26.01 -27.33 14.77
CA PRO A 36 -24.90 -26.50 15.23
C PRO A 36 -25.45 -25.44 16.18
N GLY A 37 -24.94 -25.42 17.41
CA GLY A 37 -25.23 -24.37 18.39
C GLY A 37 -24.72 -23.00 17.95
N PRO A 38 -25.23 -21.91 18.53
CA PRO A 38 -24.80 -20.56 18.19
C PRO A 38 -23.31 -20.41 18.51
N GLY A 39 -22.53 -20.03 17.49
CA GLY A 39 -21.09 -19.79 17.60
C GLY A 39 -20.78 -18.82 18.73
N SER A 40 -19.58 -18.96 19.31
CA SER A 40 -19.01 -17.98 20.23
C SER A 40 -19.21 -16.57 19.68
N PRO A 41 -19.55 -15.57 20.50
CA PRO A 41 -19.71 -14.20 20.01
C PRO A 41 -18.40 -13.76 19.37
N LEU A 42 -18.42 -13.61 18.03
CA LEU A 42 -17.30 -13.07 17.27
C LEU A 42 -16.91 -11.75 17.92
N CYS A 43 -15.65 -11.64 18.33
CA CYS A 43 -15.12 -10.38 18.86
C CYS A 43 -15.41 -9.28 17.83
N PRO A 44 -16.01 -8.14 18.22
CA PRO A 44 -16.43 -7.15 17.23
C PRO A 44 -15.20 -6.58 16.50
N LEU A 45 -14.97 -6.89 15.22
CA LEU A 45 -13.97 -6.29 14.31
C LEU A 45 -13.54 -4.82 14.64
N VAL A 46 -12.36 -4.59 15.21
CA VAL A 46 -11.94 -3.22 15.58
C VAL A 46 -10.99 -2.63 14.53
N ASP A 47 -11.47 -1.57 13.88
CA ASP A 47 -10.73 -0.55 13.11
C ASP A 47 -9.73 0.29 13.92
N VAL A 48 -8.58 -0.22 14.41
CA VAL A 48 -7.71 0.61 15.29
C VAL A 48 -7.06 1.82 14.60
N ALA A 49 -7.09 1.90 13.27
CA ALA A 49 -6.63 3.07 12.53
C ALA A 49 -7.71 4.15 12.35
N SER A 50 -8.94 3.90 12.77
CA SER A 50 -10.06 4.83 12.71
C SER A 50 -10.53 5.19 14.13
N ALA A 51 -10.73 6.48 14.39
CA ALA A 51 -11.37 6.96 15.60
C ALA A 51 -12.90 6.89 15.51
N SER A 52 -13.42 6.63 14.32
CA SER A 52 -14.84 6.78 14.03
C SER A 52 -15.70 5.70 14.70
N ASN A 53 -16.93 6.06 15.05
CA ASN A 53 -17.90 5.13 15.60
C ASN A 53 -18.80 4.55 14.52
N PHE A 54 -18.20 4.18 13.37
CA PHE A 54 -18.91 3.75 12.16
C PHE A 54 -19.94 2.65 12.40
N ARG A 55 -19.77 1.79 13.41
CA ARG A 55 -20.70 0.71 13.79
C ARG A 55 -22.06 1.19 14.30
N CYS A 56 -22.12 2.43 14.78
CA CYS A 56 -23.36 3.03 15.23
C CYS A 56 -24.25 3.47 14.06
N PHE A 57 -23.71 3.53 12.83
CA PHE A 57 -24.37 4.07 11.66
C PHE A 57 -24.20 3.17 10.44
N GLN A 58 -25.20 3.17 9.57
CA GLN A 58 -25.04 2.71 8.20
C GLN A 58 -24.94 3.95 7.30
N LEU A 59 -23.78 4.15 6.65
CA LEU A 59 -23.58 5.19 5.65
C LEU A 59 -24.16 4.73 4.31
N ARG A 60 -25.30 5.29 3.91
CA ARG A 60 -26.01 4.91 2.67
C ARG A 60 -25.41 5.56 1.43
N HIS A 61 -25.07 6.83 1.55
CA HIS A 61 -24.52 7.63 0.46
C HIS A 61 -23.78 8.83 1.05
N PHE A 62 -22.88 9.43 0.27
CA PHE A 62 -22.42 10.78 0.55
C PHE A 62 -22.28 11.63 -0.72
N HIS A 63 -22.46 12.94 -0.56
CA HIS A 63 -22.28 13.91 -1.63
C HIS A 63 -21.15 14.88 -1.27
N LEU A 64 -20.20 15.08 -2.19
CA LEU A 64 -19.16 16.10 -2.10
C LEU A 64 -19.47 17.26 -3.05
N ASP A 65 -19.78 18.43 -2.52
CA ASP A 65 -19.81 19.67 -3.31
C ASP A 65 -18.52 20.44 -3.05
N LEU A 66 -17.70 20.62 -4.09
CA LEU A 66 -16.34 21.14 -4.00
C LEU A 66 -16.12 22.30 -4.97
N ARG A 67 -15.33 23.28 -4.53
CA ARG A 67 -14.78 24.35 -5.34
C ARG A 67 -13.28 24.38 -5.18
N LEU A 68 -12.54 24.21 -6.28
CA LEU A 68 -11.09 24.24 -6.29
C LEU A 68 -10.59 25.66 -6.56
N ASN A 69 -9.60 26.09 -5.78
CA ASN A 69 -8.91 27.35 -5.95
C ASN A 69 -7.40 27.14 -5.99
N PHE A 70 -6.84 27.07 -7.20
CA PHE A 70 -5.42 26.87 -7.44
C PHE A 70 -4.54 28.02 -6.96
N ALA A 71 -5.07 29.25 -6.86
CA ALA A 71 -4.27 30.42 -6.46
C ALA A 71 -3.89 30.39 -4.98
N VAL A 72 -4.73 29.77 -4.13
CA VAL A 72 -4.49 29.63 -2.69
C VAL A 72 -4.35 28.16 -2.26
N LYS A 73 -4.31 27.23 -3.21
CA LYS A 73 -4.18 25.78 -2.99
C LYS A 73 -5.22 25.24 -1.98
N GLU A 74 -6.49 25.56 -2.26
CA GLU A 74 -7.61 25.24 -1.37
C GLU A 74 -8.75 24.51 -2.12
N MET A 75 -9.41 23.56 -1.44
CA MET A 75 -10.74 23.08 -1.80
C MET A 75 -11.74 23.45 -0.71
N SER A 76 -12.84 24.11 -1.08
CA SER A 76 -13.92 24.48 -0.15
C SER A 76 -15.26 23.98 -0.62
N GLY A 77 -16.18 23.75 0.32
CA GLY A 77 -17.55 23.37 -0.01
C GLY A 77 -18.24 22.64 1.13
N TRP A 78 -18.97 21.58 0.80
CA TRP A 78 -19.68 20.79 1.80
C TRP A 78 -19.78 19.31 1.46
N LEU A 79 -19.83 18.51 2.52
CA LEU A 79 -20.10 17.09 2.51
C LEU A 79 -21.50 16.86 3.06
N VAL A 80 -22.31 16.05 2.37
CA VAL A 80 -23.59 15.56 2.89
C VAL A 80 -23.48 14.05 3.13
N LEU A 81 -23.72 13.60 4.35
CA LEU A 81 -23.73 12.19 4.74
C LEU A 81 -25.16 11.72 4.96
N ASP A 82 -25.59 10.70 4.22
CA ASP A 82 -26.86 10.00 4.42
C ASP A 82 -26.63 8.83 5.40
N LEU A 83 -26.94 9.07 6.68
CA LEU A 83 -26.66 8.14 7.78
C LEU A 83 -27.95 7.51 8.32
N VAL A 84 -27.89 6.23 8.65
CA VAL A 84 -28.98 5.52 9.33
C VAL A 84 -28.44 5.00 10.68
N PRO A 85 -28.90 5.51 11.83
CA PRO A 85 -28.50 4.96 13.13
C PRO A 85 -28.93 3.50 13.25
N VAL A 86 -28.00 2.65 13.69
CA VAL A 86 -28.23 1.20 13.85
C VAL A 86 -28.73 0.88 15.26
N GLN A 87 -28.30 1.65 16.25
CA GLN A 87 -28.61 1.44 17.66
C GLN A 87 -29.43 2.61 18.23
N PRO A 88 -30.32 2.37 19.21
CA PRO A 88 -31.05 3.45 19.88
C PRO A 88 -30.12 4.26 20.79
N GLY A 89 -30.43 5.55 20.98
CA GLY A 89 -29.76 6.39 21.97
C GLY A 89 -28.35 6.86 21.60
N VAL A 90 -27.93 6.76 20.33
CA VAL A 90 -26.66 7.32 19.87
C VAL A 90 -26.70 8.84 20.02
N GLN A 91 -25.77 9.39 20.80
CA GLN A 91 -25.72 10.83 21.12
C GLN A 91 -24.63 11.57 20.36
N ILE A 92 -23.62 10.85 19.87
CA ILE A 92 -22.44 11.42 19.23
C ILE A 92 -22.18 10.66 17.93
N LEU A 93 -21.99 11.42 16.84
CA LEU A 93 -21.35 10.93 15.62
C LEU A 93 -19.86 11.24 15.72
N VAL A 94 -19.01 10.24 15.50
CA VAL A 94 -17.57 10.40 15.48
C VAL A 94 -17.08 10.09 14.07
N LEU A 95 -16.43 11.06 13.43
CA LEU A 95 -15.79 10.91 12.12
C LEU A 95 -14.28 11.05 12.26
N ASP A 96 -13.54 10.41 11.36
CA ASP A 96 -12.13 10.71 11.15
C ASP A 96 -12.00 12.04 10.41
N SER A 97 -11.02 12.83 10.83
CA SER A 97 -10.67 14.13 10.26
C SER A 97 -9.16 14.33 10.34
N HIS A 98 -8.67 15.47 9.84
CA HIS A 98 -7.27 15.87 9.93
C HIS A 98 -7.16 17.36 10.24
N PRO A 99 -6.10 17.84 10.92
CA PRO A 99 -5.90 19.26 11.21
C PRO A 99 -5.82 20.19 9.99
N SER A 100 -5.66 19.66 8.78
CA SER A 100 -5.75 20.43 7.52
C SER A 100 -7.19 20.80 7.14
N LEU A 101 -8.19 20.20 7.78
CA LEU A 101 -9.60 20.52 7.59
C LEU A 101 -10.04 21.64 8.54
N LEU A 102 -10.51 22.74 7.98
CA LEU A 102 -11.21 23.77 8.71
C LEU A 102 -12.72 23.54 8.60
N ILE A 103 -13.35 23.13 9.70
CA ILE A 103 -14.80 22.94 9.77
C ILE A 103 -15.48 24.29 10.04
N HIS A 104 -16.43 24.68 9.18
CA HIS A 104 -17.18 25.94 9.30
C HIS A 104 -18.51 25.74 10.03
N SER A 105 -19.29 24.73 9.64
CA SER A 105 -20.56 24.41 10.27
C SER A 105 -20.90 22.93 10.09
N ILE A 106 -21.71 22.40 11.01
CA ILE A 106 -22.32 21.07 10.89
C ILE A 106 -23.80 21.20 11.17
N ASP A 107 -24.63 20.74 10.23
CA ASP A 107 -26.08 20.81 10.32
C ASP A 107 -26.69 19.41 10.14
N CYS A 108 -27.81 19.15 10.82
CA CYS A 108 -28.55 17.91 10.73
C CYS A 108 -29.96 18.15 10.21
N LYS A 109 -30.36 17.37 9.22
CA LYS A 109 -31.74 17.30 8.73
C LYS A 109 -32.26 15.89 8.94
N VAL A 110 -33.47 15.77 9.50
CA VAL A 110 -34.18 14.49 9.64
C VAL A 110 -35.35 14.48 8.65
N PRO A 111 -35.21 13.83 7.48
CA PRO A 111 -36.29 13.75 6.49
C PRO A 111 -37.58 13.19 7.09
N GLY A 112 -38.70 13.85 6.80
CA GLY A 112 -40.03 13.41 7.27
C GLY A 112 -40.32 13.64 8.76
N SER A 113 -39.51 14.45 9.46
CA SER A 113 -39.75 14.84 10.86
C SER A 113 -40.75 16.00 11.02
N GLY A 114 -41.17 16.63 9.92
CA GLY A 114 -42.01 17.84 9.94
C GLY A 114 -41.23 19.15 10.19
N GLN A 115 -39.92 19.07 10.49
CA GLN A 115 -39.01 20.20 10.47
C GLN A 115 -38.36 20.29 9.08
N GLU A 116 -38.63 21.37 8.35
CA GLU A 116 -38.04 21.60 7.02
C GLU A 116 -36.61 22.13 7.10
N GLU A 117 -36.32 22.94 8.13
CA GLU A 117 -35.02 23.59 8.33
C GLU A 117 -34.00 22.67 9.02
N PRO A 118 -32.74 22.65 8.56
CA PRO A 118 -31.65 21.95 9.24
C PRO A 118 -31.39 22.53 10.64
N VAL A 119 -31.03 21.65 11.58
CA VAL A 119 -30.62 22.03 12.94
C VAL A 119 -29.10 22.07 13.01
N SER A 120 -28.53 23.22 13.38
CA SER A 120 -27.08 23.34 13.60
C SER A 120 -26.64 22.54 14.83
N LEU A 121 -25.53 21.83 14.68
CA LEU A 121 -24.97 20.94 15.69
C LEU A 121 -23.71 21.51 16.32
N THR A 122 -23.50 21.18 17.60
CA THR A 122 -22.22 21.43 18.27
C THR A 122 -21.24 20.31 17.97
N TYR A 123 -19.98 20.66 17.79
CA TYR A 123 -18.92 19.70 17.56
C TYR A 123 -17.65 20.09 18.32
N ARG A 124 -16.76 19.11 18.52
CA ARG A 124 -15.36 19.33 18.90
C ARG A 124 -14.45 18.43 18.07
N VAL A 125 -13.20 18.86 17.92
CA VAL A 125 -12.16 18.07 17.28
C VAL A 125 -11.14 17.69 18.36
N ASP A 126 -10.98 16.39 18.59
CA ASP A 126 -10.05 15.84 19.57
C ASP A 126 -8.83 15.23 18.85
N PRO A 127 -7.61 15.32 19.42
CA PRO A 127 -6.47 14.58 18.90
C PRO A 127 -6.76 13.06 18.89
N PHE A 128 -6.32 12.38 17.84
CA PHE A 128 -6.41 10.91 17.75
C PHE A 128 -5.01 10.29 17.59
N THR A 129 -4.33 10.59 16.49
CA THR A 129 -3.00 10.07 16.17
C THR A 129 -2.16 11.15 15.49
N ASP A 130 -0.91 10.85 15.17
CA ASP A 130 -0.05 11.73 14.35
C ASP A 130 -0.59 11.90 12.92
N TYR A 131 -1.41 10.95 12.43
CA TYR A 131 -2.02 10.99 11.11
C TYR A 131 -3.50 11.43 11.10
N GLY A 132 -4.07 11.90 12.22
CA GLY A 132 -5.47 12.34 12.21
C GLY A 132 -6.06 12.85 13.52
N SER A 133 -7.31 13.26 13.44
CA SER A 133 -8.11 13.79 14.56
C SER A 133 -9.52 13.21 14.53
N SER A 134 -10.18 13.19 15.68
CA SER A 134 -11.54 12.72 15.85
C SER A 134 -12.52 13.89 15.87
N LEU A 135 -13.41 13.97 14.87
CA LEU A 135 -14.48 14.96 14.81
C LEU A 135 -15.72 14.41 15.52
N ASN A 136 -16.01 14.96 16.70
CA ASN A 136 -17.08 14.54 17.59
C ASN A 136 -18.26 15.50 17.45
N VAL A 137 -19.39 15.03 16.93
CA VAL A 137 -20.59 15.83 16.64
C VAL A 137 -21.72 15.40 17.56
N SER A 138 -22.26 16.33 18.35
CA SER A 138 -23.40 16.08 19.22
C SER A 138 -24.70 16.02 18.42
N LEU A 139 -25.44 14.92 18.54
CA LEU A 139 -26.66 14.68 17.79
C LEU A 139 -27.93 14.96 18.62
N PRO A 140 -29.05 15.36 17.98
CA PRO A 140 -30.31 15.59 18.67
C PRO A 140 -31.00 14.26 19.01
N THR A 141 -30.59 13.61 20.12
CA THR A 141 -31.00 12.25 20.51
C THR A 141 -32.51 12.00 20.45
N ALA A 142 -33.33 12.99 20.84
CA ALA A 142 -34.80 12.85 20.82
C ALA A 142 -35.40 12.69 19.41
N ALA A 143 -34.72 13.19 18.38
CA ALA A 143 -35.15 13.08 16.99
C ALA A 143 -34.60 11.84 16.29
N LEU A 144 -33.60 11.17 16.87
CA LEU A 144 -32.96 10.00 16.27
C LEU A 144 -33.72 8.72 16.59
N LYS A 145 -34.12 7.99 15.55
CA LYS A 145 -34.74 6.66 15.67
C LYS A 145 -33.91 5.66 14.85
N PRO A 146 -33.61 4.46 15.39
CA PRO A 146 -32.94 3.43 14.63
C PRO A 146 -33.68 3.13 13.32
N GLY A 147 -32.91 2.92 12.24
CA GLY A 147 -33.47 2.63 10.91
C GLY A 147 -34.04 3.84 10.17
N ARG A 148 -34.08 5.05 10.76
CA ARG A 148 -34.48 6.27 10.06
C ARG A 148 -33.27 7.05 9.55
N LEU A 149 -33.36 7.52 8.31
CA LEU A 149 -32.34 8.35 7.68
C LEU A 149 -32.21 9.69 8.39
N ILE A 150 -30.97 10.14 8.58
CA ILE A 150 -30.59 11.51 8.91
C ILE A 150 -29.55 11.97 7.88
N GLN A 151 -29.54 13.27 7.62
CA GLN A 151 -28.57 13.89 6.73
C GLN A 151 -27.70 14.83 7.55
N ILE A 152 -26.39 14.59 7.56
CA ILE A 152 -25.40 15.46 8.20
C ILE A 152 -24.69 16.25 7.10
N THR A 153 -24.82 17.57 7.13
CA THR A 153 -24.13 18.48 6.21
C THR A 153 -22.97 19.13 6.94
N ILE A 154 -21.75 18.94 6.45
CA ILE A 154 -20.52 19.51 7.00
C ILE A 154 -19.98 20.51 5.98
N ARG A 155 -19.93 21.79 6.33
CA ARG A 155 -19.24 22.81 5.52
C ARG A 155 -17.80 22.93 5.97
N TYR A 156 -16.86 22.86 5.04
CA TYR A 156 -15.44 22.85 5.37
C TYR A 156 -14.58 23.42 4.25
N THR A 157 -13.34 23.70 4.62
CA THR A 157 -12.22 24.05 3.74
C THR A 157 -11.07 23.08 4.01
N THR A 158 -10.37 22.66 2.97
CA THR A 158 -9.12 21.88 3.06
C THR A 158 -8.03 22.48 2.19
N THR A 159 -6.78 22.35 2.62
CA THR A 159 -5.57 22.86 1.94
C THR A 159 -4.59 21.71 1.70
N ASP A 160 -3.29 21.99 1.65
CA ASP A 160 -2.25 20.96 1.72
C ASP A 160 -2.48 20.04 2.93
N GLY A 161 -2.62 18.74 2.65
CA GLY A 161 -2.86 17.68 3.63
C GLY A 161 -2.31 16.36 3.09
N PRO A 162 -2.19 15.31 3.93
CA PRO A 162 -1.57 14.06 3.51
C PRO A 162 -2.23 13.39 2.29
N ALA A 163 -3.52 13.64 2.04
CA ALA A 163 -4.18 13.17 0.82
C ALA A 163 -4.07 14.10 -0.38
N ILE A 164 -3.76 15.38 -0.24
CA ILE A 164 -3.92 16.36 -1.33
C ILE A 164 -2.56 16.94 -1.74
N TRP A 165 -2.27 16.83 -3.04
CA TRP A 165 -1.01 17.29 -3.62
C TRP A 165 -1.28 18.42 -4.62
N TRP A 166 -0.95 19.64 -4.23
CA TRP A 166 -1.00 20.81 -5.10
C TRP A 166 0.36 21.06 -5.75
N LEU A 167 0.41 20.96 -7.07
CA LEU A 167 1.61 21.22 -7.86
C LEU A 167 1.49 22.56 -8.58
N ASP A 168 2.52 23.39 -8.42
CA ASP A 168 2.71 24.56 -9.26
C ASP A 168 3.09 24.13 -10.68
N SER A 169 2.94 25.04 -11.65
CA SER A 169 3.10 24.70 -13.07
C SER A 169 4.43 24.05 -13.38
N GLU A 170 5.52 24.52 -12.79
CA GLU A 170 6.89 24.01 -12.97
C GLU A 170 7.08 22.54 -12.55
N LEU A 171 6.23 22.03 -11.65
CA LEU A 171 6.27 20.64 -11.18
C LEU A 171 5.40 19.71 -12.03
N THR A 172 4.64 20.26 -12.99
CA THR A 172 3.82 19.47 -13.91
C THR A 172 4.60 19.04 -15.14
N CYS A 173 4.21 17.93 -15.77
CA CYS A 173 4.85 17.44 -16.99
C CYS A 173 4.81 18.47 -18.15
N GLY A 174 3.74 19.28 -18.23
CA GLY A 174 3.58 20.32 -19.24
C GLY A 174 4.23 21.67 -18.90
N GLN A 175 4.69 21.85 -17.66
CA GLN A 175 5.33 23.08 -17.15
C GLN A 175 4.54 24.39 -17.30
N SER A 176 3.23 24.30 -17.60
CA SER A 176 2.44 25.44 -18.08
C SER A 176 1.25 25.80 -17.18
N ARG A 177 0.70 24.82 -16.45
CA ARG A 177 -0.51 24.97 -15.63
C ARG A 177 -0.38 24.15 -14.34
N PRO A 178 -0.98 24.60 -13.23
CA PRO A 178 -0.95 23.84 -12.00
C PRO A 178 -1.81 22.57 -12.09
N LEU A 179 -1.52 21.61 -11.22
CA LEU A 179 -2.23 20.34 -11.09
C LEU A 179 -2.56 20.10 -9.63
N VAL A 180 -3.71 19.50 -9.35
CA VAL A 180 -4.00 18.91 -8.05
C VAL A 180 -4.42 17.47 -8.23
N PHE A 181 -3.92 16.57 -7.39
CA PHE A 181 -4.39 15.19 -7.32
C PHE A 181 -4.49 14.74 -5.86
N THR A 182 -5.26 13.69 -5.62
CA THR A 182 -5.42 13.10 -4.30
C THR A 182 -4.87 11.67 -4.21
N GLN A 183 -4.40 11.28 -3.03
CA GLN A 183 -4.03 9.90 -2.69
C GLN A 183 -4.62 9.53 -1.33
N GLY A 184 -5.66 8.69 -1.33
CA GLY A 184 -6.44 8.38 -0.12
C GLY A 184 -5.90 7.23 0.71
N HIS A 185 -5.26 6.24 0.07
CA HIS A 185 -4.77 5.05 0.74
C HIS A 185 -3.53 5.35 1.63
N SER A 186 -3.44 4.84 2.86
CA SER A 186 -4.45 3.99 3.54
C SER A 186 -5.53 4.82 4.23
N VAL A 187 -5.13 5.84 5.00
CA VAL A 187 -6.03 6.60 5.89
C VAL A 187 -5.86 8.12 5.70
N CYS A 188 -5.61 8.53 4.47
CA CYS A 188 -5.29 9.92 4.15
C CYS A 188 -6.55 10.72 3.80
N ASN A 189 -7.63 10.08 3.33
CA ASN A 189 -8.84 10.77 2.88
C ASN A 189 -9.59 11.51 4.00
N ARG A 190 -9.34 11.20 5.27
CA ARG A 190 -9.71 12.07 6.41
C ARG A 190 -9.15 13.49 6.35
N SER A 191 -8.14 13.75 5.53
CA SER A 191 -7.62 15.10 5.23
C SER A 191 -8.21 15.72 3.96
N PHE A 192 -8.91 14.92 3.15
CA PHE A 192 -9.68 15.39 2.01
C PHE A 192 -11.11 15.77 2.45
N PHE A 193 -11.79 14.92 3.21
CA PHE A 193 -13.10 15.19 3.80
C PHE A 193 -13.33 14.38 5.09
N PRO A 194 -14.10 14.88 6.07
CA PRO A 194 -14.42 14.11 7.27
C PRO A 194 -15.22 12.85 6.92
N SER A 195 -14.83 11.68 7.39
CA SER A 195 -15.48 10.43 6.99
C SER A 195 -15.34 9.30 7.99
N PHE A 196 -16.03 8.18 7.74
CA PHE A 196 -15.66 6.90 8.34
C PHE A 196 -14.45 6.35 7.58
N ASP A 197 -13.24 6.76 7.97
CA ASP A 197 -12.02 6.51 7.20
C ASP A 197 -11.41 5.14 7.54
N THR A 198 -12.19 4.10 7.23
CA THR A 198 -11.93 2.69 7.48
C THR A 198 -12.42 1.87 6.28
N PRO A 199 -11.69 0.83 5.85
CA PRO A 199 -12.13 -0.01 4.74
C PRO A 199 -13.33 -0.90 5.12
N ALA A 200 -13.70 -0.97 6.40
CA ALA A 200 -14.92 -1.63 6.88
C ALA A 200 -16.22 -0.96 6.39
N VAL A 201 -16.16 0.32 6.00
CA VAL A 201 -17.32 1.07 5.53
C VAL A 201 -17.23 1.25 4.04
N LYS A 202 -18.26 0.80 3.32
CA LYS A 202 -18.44 1.09 1.91
C LYS A 202 -19.69 1.93 1.68
N SER A 203 -19.62 2.88 0.77
CA SER A 203 -20.77 3.66 0.36
C SER A 203 -20.70 4.07 -1.11
N THR A 204 -21.87 4.36 -1.67
CA THR A 204 -21.94 5.04 -2.96
C THR A 204 -21.69 6.53 -2.75
N TYR A 205 -21.27 7.23 -3.78
CA TYR A 205 -21.06 8.67 -3.66
C TYR A 205 -21.39 9.45 -4.93
N THR A 206 -21.64 10.72 -4.75
CA THR A 206 -21.73 11.70 -5.83
C THR A 206 -20.82 12.89 -5.53
N ALA A 207 -20.37 13.58 -6.57
CA ALA A 207 -19.60 14.79 -6.41
C ALA A 207 -19.99 15.85 -7.43
N THR A 208 -19.97 17.10 -6.99
CA THR A 208 -20.14 18.30 -7.80
C THR A 208 -18.88 19.14 -7.65
N VAL A 209 -18.10 19.29 -8.71
CA VAL A 209 -16.80 19.98 -8.65
C VAL A 209 -16.82 21.22 -9.54
N ARG A 210 -16.56 22.38 -8.93
CA ARG A 210 -16.43 23.68 -9.60
C ARG A 210 -14.96 24.05 -9.73
N VAL A 211 -14.54 24.37 -10.95
CA VAL A 211 -13.15 24.72 -11.28
C VAL A 211 -13.08 25.97 -12.16
N PRO A 212 -11.92 26.65 -12.20
CA PRO A 212 -11.66 27.71 -13.18
C PRO A 212 -11.72 27.21 -14.64
N ASP A 213 -11.78 28.14 -15.59
CA ASP A 213 -11.75 27.81 -17.02
C ASP A 213 -10.45 27.10 -17.41
N GLY A 214 -10.58 26.11 -18.31
CA GLY A 214 -9.43 25.38 -18.84
C GLY A 214 -8.87 24.31 -17.90
N VAL A 215 -9.58 23.98 -16.81
CA VAL A 215 -9.26 22.85 -15.94
C VAL A 215 -10.21 21.70 -16.22
N THR A 216 -9.65 20.51 -16.47
CA THR A 216 -10.38 19.25 -16.55
C THR A 216 -10.35 18.57 -15.19
N VAL A 217 -11.46 17.98 -14.76
CA VAL A 217 -11.54 17.20 -13.52
C VAL A 217 -11.90 15.76 -13.86
N LEU A 218 -11.20 14.81 -13.24
CA LEU A 218 -11.56 13.40 -13.21
C LEU A 218 -11.67 12.94 -11.75
N MET A 219 -12.57 12.01 -11.49
CA MET A 219 -12.73 11.36 -10.17
C MET A 219 -12.96 9.86 -10.35
N SER A 220 -12.69 9.09 -9.29
CA SER A 220 -12.90 7.64 -9.26
C SER A 220 -14.38 7.26 -9.21
N ALA A 221 -15.10 7.47 -10.32
CA ALA A 221 -16.54 7.35 -10.42
C ALA A 221 -16.99 6.63 -11.69
N SER A 222 -18.06 5.85 -11.57
CA SER A 222 -18.66 5.10 -12.68
C SER A 222 -19.33 5.94 -13.76
N ARG A 223 -19.70 7.19 -13.45
CA ARG A 223 -20.34 8.13 -14.38
C ARG A 223 -19.82 9.53 -14.13
N SER A 224 -19.62 10.29 -15.21
CA SER A 224 -19.24 11.68 -15.18
C SER A 224 -20.04 12.50 -16.21
N SER A 225 -20.24 13.77 -15.93
CA SER A 225 -20.81 14.73 -16.88
C SER A 225 -20.28 16.13 -16.61
N TYR A 226 -20.27 16.99 -17.64
CA TYR A 226 -19.77 18.35 -17.53
C TYR A 226 -20.79 19.34 -18.10
N SER A 227 -21.25 20.28 -17.26
CA SER A 227 -22.07 21.42 -17.69
C SER A 227 -21.15 22.57 -18.08
N LYS A 228 -21.08 22.87 -19.39
CA LYS A 228 -20.35 24.05 -19.91
C LYS A 228 -20.96 25.37 -19.41
N GLN A 229 -22.29 25.42 -19.25
CA GLN A 229 -23.00 26.62 -18.81
C GLN A 229 -22.68 26.96 -17.35
N ASP A 230 -22.67 25.96 -16.48
CA ASP A 230 -22.45 26.14 -15.04
C ASP A 230 -20.98 25.98 -14.65
N ARG A 231 -20.13 25.49 -15.56
CA ARG A 231 -18.72 25.15 -15.34
C ARG A 231 -18.54 24.18 -14.18
N VAL A 232 -19.37 23.15 -14.18
CA VAL A 232 -19.49 22.16 -13.11
C VAL A 232 -19.28 20.78 -13.69
N PHE A 233 -18.39 20.01 -13.07
CA PHE A 233 -18.28 18.57 -13.28
C PHE A 233 -19.14 17.84 -12.25
N GLN A 234 -19.91 16.84 -12.69
CA GLN A 234 -20.71 16.00 -11.83
C GLN A 234 -20.29 14.55 -11.98
N PHE A 235 -20.13 13.86 -10.86
CA PHE A 235 -19.68 12.48 -10.80
C PHE A 235 -20.64 11.64 -9.97
N SER A 236 -20.78 10.36 -10.33
CA SER A 236 -21.55 9.38 -9.59
C SER A 236 -20.85 8.02 -9.58
N MET A 237 -20.60 7.51 -8.38
CA MET A 237 -20.13 6.16 -8.14
C MET A 237 -21.29 5.30 -7.63
N GLU A 238 -21.87 4.51 -8.53
CA GLU A 238 -23.07 3.71 -8.26
C GLU A 238 -22.77 2.43 -7.47
N PHE A 239 -21.49 2.06 -7.36
CA PHE A 239 -21.04 0.89 -6.61
C PHE A 239 -20.46 1.29 -5.25
N PRO A 240 -20.78 0.58 -4.15
CA PRO A 240 -20.24 0.91 -2.84
C PRO A 240 -18.71 0.73 -2.79
N VAL A 241 -18.01 1.78 -2.37
CA VAL A 241 -16.55 1.80 -2.21
C VAL A 241 -16.16 2.35 -0.83
N PRO A 242 -15.03 1.89 -0.27
CA PRO A 242 -14.45 2.50 0.91
C PRO A 242 -13.91 3.91 0.65
N SER A 243 -13.79 4.72 1.72
CA SER A 243 -13.35 6.12 1.63
C SER A 243 -12.01 6.27 0.93
N TYR A 244 -11.05 5.37 1.16
CA TYR A 244 -9.68 5.47 0.65
C TYR A 244 -9.57 5.43 -0.88
N LEU A 245 -10.60 4.91 -1.56
CA LEU A 245 -10.69 4.83 -3.03
C LEU A 245 -11.31 6.06 -3.69
N VAL A 246 -11.77 7.04 -2.91
CA VAL A 246 -12.26 8.31 -3.43
C VAL A 246 -11.07 9.15 -3.87
N ALA A 247 -10.97 9.42 -5.16
CA ALA A 247 -9.87 10.15 -5.76
C ALA A 247 -10.35 11.25 -6.69
N LEU A 248 -9.55 12.31 -6.79
CA LEU A 248 -9.74 13.45 -7.66
C LEU A 248 -8.39 13.83 -8.28
N VAL A 249 -8.42 14.17 -9.56
CA VAL A 249 -7.34 14.88 -10.25
C VAL A 249 -7.94 16.03 -11.05
N ALA A 250 -7.32 17.20 -10.98
CA ALA A 250 -7.74 18.38 -11.70
C ALA A 250 -6.56 19.19 -12.21
N GLY A 251 -6.54 19.50 -13.50
CA GLY A 251 -5.48 20.27 -14.15
C GLY A 251 -5.64 20.30 -15.66
N ASP A 252 -4.53 20.52 -16.37
CA ASP A 252 -4.46 20.37 -17.82
C ASP A 252 -4.26 18.88 -18.16
N LEU A 253 -5.38 18.20 -18.46
CA LEU A 253 -5.38 16.77 -18.74
C LEU A 253 -5.65 16.53 -20.22
N GLN A 254 -4.74 15.80 -20.86
CA GLN A 254 -4.87 15.34 -22.24
C GLN A 254 -5.36 13.90 -22.25
N HIS A 255 -6.23 13.57 -23.19
CA HIS A 255 -6.87 12.26 -23.27
C HIS A 255 -6.51 11.56 -24.59
N VAL A 256 -6.26 10.25 -24.50
CA VAL A 256 -6.06 9.36 -25.64
C VAL A 256 -6.91 8.11 -25.40
N ASP A 257 -7.79 7.80 -26.35
CA ASP A 257 -8.61 6.58 -26.32
C ASP A 257 -7.73 5.34 -26.51
N VAL A 258 -7.55 4.54 -25.44
CA VAL A 258 -6.81 3.26 -25.48
C VAL A 258 -7.71 2.04 -25.36
N GLY A 259 -8.92 2.19 -24.83
CA GLY A 259 -9.91 1.11 -24.72
C GLY A 259 -11.13 1.51 -23.90
N PRO A 260 -12.23 0.74 -23.95
CA PRO A 260 -13.52 1.16 -23.38
C PRO A 260 -13.73 0.78 -21.91
N ARG A 261 -12.73 0.17 -21.24
CA ARG A 261 -12.93 -0.55 -19.97
C ARG A 261 -12.34 0.14 -18.74
N CYS A 262 -11.29 0.94 -18.90
CA CYS A 262 -10.56 1.54 -17.78
C CYS A 262 -9.87 2.81 -18.25
N ASP A 263 -10.02 3.89 -17.48
CA ASP A 263 -9.25 5.11 -17.65
C ASP A 263 -8.00 5.03 -16.76
N ILE A 264 -6.86 5.40 -17.34
CA ILE A 264 -5.56 5.45 -16.64
C ILE A 264 -5.04 6.88 -16.71
N VAL A 265 -4.68 7.44 -15.56
CA VAL A 265 -4.08 8.77 -15.46
C VAL A 265 -2.61 8.64 -15.09
N PHE A 266 -1.74 9.10 -15.98
CA PHE A 266 -0.31 9.23 -15.70
C PHE A 266 -0.03 10.54 -14.95
N LEU A 267 0.35 10.43 -13.68
CA LEU A 267 0.63 11.55 -12.80
C LEU A 267 2.13 11.93 -12.83
N PRO A 268 2.48 13.19 -12.53
CA PRO A 268 3.88 13.62 -12.49
C PRO A 268 4.74 12.82 -11.51
N PRO A 269 6.09 12.88 -11.61
CA PRO A 269 7.01 12.17 -10.72
C PRO A 269 6.86 12.45 -9.22
N SER A 270 6.10 13.50 -8.85
CA SER A 270 5.69 13.82 -7.48
C SER A 270 4.68 12.86 -6.87
N PHE A 271 4.05 12.00 -7.67
CA PHE A 271 3.12 10.99 -7.16
C PHE A 271 3.85 10.06 -6.17
N PRO A 272 3.37 9.91 -4.92
CA PRO A 272 4.17 9.30 -3.85
C PRO A 272 4.29 7.78 -3.92
N ILE A 273 3.53 7.14 -4.81
CA ILE A 273 3.51 5.70 -5.04
C ILE A 273 3.57 5.41 -6.54
N VAL A 274 3.73 4.14 -6.91
CA VAL A 274 3.84 3.75 -8.32
C VAL A 274 2.48 3.76 -9.01
N ALA A 275 1.47 3.19 -8.36
CA ALA A 275 0.12 3.09 -8.89
C ALA A 275 -0.93 3.05 -7.76
N MET A 276 -2.20 3.32 -8.10
CA MET A 276 -3.34 3.28 -7.20
C MET A 276 -4.61 2.83 -7.94
N GLU A 277 -5.34 1.91 -7.33
CA GLU A 277 -6.46 1.16 -7.90
C GLU A 277 -7.81 1.90 -7.89
N ASN A 278 -7.75 3.23 -7.86
CA ASN A 278 -8.90 4.11 -7.84
C ASN A 278 -9.97 3.65 -8.86
N PRO A 279 -11.19 3.26 -8.43
CA PRO A 279 -12.19 2.65 -9.29
C PRO A 279 -12.51 3.53 -10.50
N CYS A 280 -12.52 2.91 -11.68
CA CYS A 280 -12.74 3.58 -12.97
C CYS A 280 -11.65 4.59 -13.38
N LEU A 281 -10.64 4.86 -12.56
CA LEU A 281 -9.65 5.91 -12.80
C LEU A 281 -8.29 5.58 -12.15
N THR A 282 -7.61 4.55 -12.65
CA THR A 282 -6.31 4.11 -12.11
C THR A 282 -5.27 5.22 -12.22
N PHE A 283 -4.57 5.52 -11.13
CA PHE A 283 -3.46 6.48 -11.15
C PHE A 283 -2.13 5.73 -11.26
N ILE A 284 -1.23 6.21 -12.11
CA ILE A 284 0.11 5.61 -12.31
C ILE A 284 1.14 6.74 -12.41
N ILE A 285 2.33 6.56 -11.84
CA ILE A 285 3.43 7.52 -12.00
C ILE A 285 3.95 7.54 -13.44
N ALA A 286 4.08 8.72 -14.05
CA ALA A 286 4.48 8.86 -15.45
C ALA A 286 5.91 8.34 -15.73
N SER A 287 6.79 8.31 -14.73
CA SER A 287 8.16 7.81 -14.91
C SER A 287 8.22 6.32 -15.26
N ILE A 288 7.17 5.54 -14.97
CA ILE A 288 7.13 4.12 -15.32
C ILE A 288 7.02 3.90 -16.84
N LEU A 289 6.59 4.91 -17.61
CA LEU A 289 6.48 4.84 -19.07
C LEU A 289 7.82 4.53 -19.75
N GLU A 290 8.95 4.76 -19.08
CA GLU A 290 10.28 4.36 -19.57
C GLU A 290 10.46 2.83 -19.61
N SER A 291 9.61 2.05 -18.94
CA SER A 291 9.67 0.59 -18.92
C SER A 291 8.32 -0.07 -19.25
N SER A 292 8.24 -0.68 -20.43
CA SER A 292 7.05 -1.44 -20.86
C SER A 292 6.71 -2.63 -19.97
N GLU A 293 7.72 -3.38 -19.46
CA GLU A 293 7.50 -4.57 -18.63
C GLU A 293 6.93 -4.21 -17.25
N PHE A 294 7.57 -3.27 -16.54
CA PHE A 294 7.05 -2.76 -15.26
C PHE A 294 5.67 -2.10 -15.41
N LEU A 295 5.45 -1.26 -16.44
CA LEU A 295 4.14 -0.67 -16.72
C LEU A 295 3.07 -1.75 -16.93
N LEU A 296 3.40 -2.80 -17.69
CA LEU A 296 2.47 -3.89 -17.98
C LEU A 296 1.99 -4.58 -16.71
N ILE A 297 2.92 -4.98 -15.83
CA ILE A 297 2.58 -5.75 -14.64
C ILE A 297 1.81 -4.90 -13.63
N ASP A 298 2.15 -3.61 -13.51
CA ASP A 298 1.47 -2.69 -12.61
C ASP A 298 0.06 -2.41 -13.11
N VAL A 299 -0.14 -2.15 -14.41
CA VAL A 299 -1.50 -2.02 -14.99
C VAL A 299 -2.35 -3.28 -14.74
N ILE A 300 -1.79 -4.47 -14.88
CA ILE A 300 -2.51 -5.72 -14.61
C ILE A 300 -2.83 -5.87 -13.12
N HIS A 301 -1.92 -5.46 -12.22
CA HIS A 301 -2.14 -5.43 -10.77
C HIS A 301 -3.32 -4.51 -10.41
N GLU A 302 -3.32 -3.29 -10.94
CA GLU A 302 -4.40 -2.32 -10.73
C GLU A 302 -5.74 -2.79 -11.30
N ILE A 303 -5.74 -3.50 -12.44
CA ILE A 303 -6.95 -4.14 -12.97
C ILE A 303 -7.44 -5.25 -12.03
N SER A 304 -6.52 -6.03 -11.46
CA SER A 304 -6.84 -7.12 -10.53
C SER A 304 -7.52 -6.61 -9.26
N HIS A 305 -7.17 -5.39 -8.83
CA HIS A 305 -7.84 -4.73 -7.72
C HIS A 305 -9.33 -4.45 -7.96
N GLY A 306 -9.77 -4.40 -9.22
CA GLY A 306 -11.20 -4.36 -9.57
C GLY A 306 -12.03 -5.46 -8.88
N TRP A 307 -11.41 -6.61 -8.60
CA TRP A 307 -12.00 -7.69 -7.79
C TRP A 307 -11.50 -7.67 -6.34
N PHE A 308 -10.18 -7.62 -6.14
CA PHE A 308 -9.54 -7.79 -4.83
C PHE A 308 -9.05 -6.45 -4.27
N GLY A 309 -9.77 -5.87 -3.33
CA GLY A 309 -9.57 -4.50 -2.86
C GLY A 309 -10.80 -3.66 -3.14
N ASN A 310 -11.22 -3.50 -4.40
CA ASN A 310 -12.37 -2.65 -4.74
C ASN A 310 -13.71 -3.36 -4.47
N ALA A 311 -13.92 -4.53 -5.09
CA ALA A 311 -15.16 -5.28 -4.93
C ALA A 311 -15.22 -6.03 -3.59
N VAL A 312 -14.20 -6.83 -3.27
CA VAL A 312 -14.04 -7.48 -1.97
C VAL A 312 -12.90 -6.79 -1.23
N THR A 313 -13.18 -6.08 -0.14
CA THR A 313 -12.17 -5.26 0.56
C THR A 313 -11.74 -5.90 1.87
N ASN A 314 -10.49 -5.76 2.27
CA ASN A 314 -10.05 -6.04 3.64
C ASN A 314 -10.85 -5.20 4.66
N ALA A 315 -11.37 -5.82 5.73
CA ALA A 315 -12.21 -5.11 6.69
C ALA A 315 -11.44 -4.20 7.65
N THR A 316 -10.15 -4.45 7.84
CA THR A 316 -9.21 -3.59 8.59
C THR A 316 -7.88 -3.56 7.85
N TRP A 317 -6.99 -2.62 8.21
CA TRP A 317 -5.65 -2.57 7.63
C TRP A 317 -4.75 -3.74 8.05
N GLU A 318 -5.03 -4.40 9.17
CA GLU A 318 -4.34 -5.64 9.56
C GLU A 318 -4.54 -6.77 8.54
N GLU A 319 -5.61 -6.68 7.75
CA GLU A 319 -6.02 -7.64 6.73
C GLU A 319 -5.64 -7.18 5.31
N MET A 320 -4.80 -6.15 5.16
CA MET A 320 -4.43 -5.55 3.86
C MET A 320 -3.92 -6.57 2.84
N TRP A 321 -3.29 -7.65 3.31
CA TRP A 321 -2.84 -8.75 2.47
C TRP A 321 -3.96 -9.43 1.67
N LEU A 322 -5.22 -9.39 2.12
CA LEU A 322 -6.36 -9.90 1.35
C LEU A 322 -6.56 -9.09 0.07
N SER A 323 -6.28 -7.79 0.09
CA SER A 323 -6.35 -6.96 -1.11
C SER A 323 -5.10 -7.18 -1.96
N GLU A 324 -3.92 -6.95 -1.40
CA GLU A 324 -2.66 -6.96 -2.17
C GLU A 324 -2.21 -8.35 -2.59
N GLY A 325 -2.30 -9.35 -1.71
CA GLY A 325 -1.89 -10.71 -1.99
C GLY A 325 -2.77 -11.41 -3.02
N LEU A 326 -4.10 -11.23 -2.93
CA LEU A 326 -5.02 -11.75 -3.94
C LEU A 326 -4.91 -10.99 -5.27
N ALA A 327 -4.72 -9.67 -5.25
CA ALA A 327 -4.46 -8.89 -6.46
C ALA A 327 -3.15 -9.30 -7.14
N THR A 328 -2.07 -9.52 -6.37
CA THR A 328 -0.78 -10.01 -6.89
C THR A 328 -0.91 -11.41 -7.50
N TYR A 329 -1.69 -12.31 -6.87
CA TYR A 329 -1.98 -13.62 -7.43
C TYR A 329 -2.78 -13.54 -8.74
N ALA A 330 -3.83 -12.73 -8.77
CA ALA A 330 -4.62 -12.52 -9.98
C ALA A 330 -3.79 -11.89 -11.10
N GLN A 331 -2.90 -10.95 -10.77
CA GLN A 331 -1.95 -10.37 -11.70
C GLN A 331 -1.09 -11.45 -12.35
N ARG A 332 -0.51 -12.34 -11.55
CA ARG A 332 0.35 -13.44 -12.04
C ARG A 332 -0.41 -14.49 -12.84
N ARG A 333 -1.68 -14.74 -12.48
CA ARG A 333 -2.57 -15.57 -13.31
C ARG A 333 -2.79 -14.93 -14.67
N ILE A 334 -3.09 -13.62 -14.73
CA ILE A 334 -3.31 -12.91 -15.99
C ILE A 334 -2.03 -12.85 -16.83
N THR A 335 -0.87 -12.57 -16.24
CA THR A 335 0.40 -12.54 -16.99
C THR A 335 0.78 -13.91 -17.51
N THR A 336 0.52 -14.99 -16.76
CA THR A 336 0.76 -16.36 -17.25
C THR A 336 -0.11 -16.68 -18.47
N GLU A 337 -1.40 -16.34 -18.44
CA GLU A 337 -2.29 -16.61 -19.59
C GLU A 337 -1.97 -15.72 -20.80
N ALA A 338 -1.55 -14.47 -20.58
CA ALA A 338 -1.35 -13.50 -21.66
C ALA A 338 0.07 -13.48 -22.25
N TYR A 339 1.10 -13.70 -21.42
CA TYR A 339 2.52 -13.56 -21.77
C TYR A 339 3.33 -14.84 -21.56
N GLY A 340 2.71 -15.86 -20.98
CA GLY A 340 3.32 -17.18 -20.78
C GLY A 340 4.03 -17.33 -19.44
N GLU A 341 4.05 -18.57 -18.97
CA GLU A 341 4.59 -18.94 -17.65
C GLU A 341 6.05 -18.55 -17.45
N ALA A 342 6.89 -18.63 -18.50
CA ALA A 342 8.29 -18.28 -18.40
C ALA A 342 8.51 -16.81 -17.99
N PHE A 343 7.70 -15.89 -18.55
CA PHE A 343 7.71 -14.47 -18.19
C PHE A 343 7.26 -14.28 -16.74
N THR A 344 6.14 -14.91 -16.35
CA THR A 344 5.61 -14.82 -14.97
C THR A 344 6.59 -15.37 -13.94
N CYS A 345 7.29 -16.46 -14.25
CA CYS A 345 8.32 -17.00 -13.36
C CYS A 345 9.52 -16.05 -13.23
N LEU A 346 9.89 -15.33 -14.29
CA LEU A 346 10.97 -14.34 -14.25
C LEU A 346 10.59 -13.14 -13.37
N GLU A 347 9.41 -12.54 -13.56
CA GLU A 347 8.95 -11.43 -12.70
C GLU A 347 8.82 -11.89 -11.23
N THR A 348 8.32 -13.10 -11.00
CA THR A 348 8.17 -13.67 -9.65
C THR A 348 9.53 -13.88 -9.00
N ALA A 349 10.53 -14.37 -9.75
CA ALA A 349 11.90 -14.52 -9.24
C ALA A 349 12.50 -13.18 -8.80
N VAL A 350 12.31 -12.11 -9.59
CA VAL A 350 12.77 -10.75 -9.23
C VAL A 350 12.13 -10.29 -7.90
N ARG A 351 10.83 -10.52 -7.74
CA ARG A 351 10.08 -10.08 -6.56
C ARG A 351 10.38 -10.90 -5.31
N LEU A 352 10.53 -12.22 -5.43
CA LEU A 352 10.93 -13.09 -4.32
C LEU A 352 12.38 -12.83 -3.90
N ASP A 353 13.31 -12.59 -4.82
CA ASP A 353 14.68 -12.16 -4.47
C ASP A 353 14.65 -10.83 -3.67
N ALA A 354 13.78 -9.90 -4.03
CA ALA A 354 13.57 -8.66 -3.28
C ALA A 354 12.97 -8.88 -1.88
N LEU A 355 11.99 -9.78 -1.74
CA LEU A 355 11.42 -10.17 -0.45
C LEU A 355 12.49 -10.79 0.46
N HIS A 356 13.29 -11.70 -0.08
CA HIS A 356 14.39 -12.34 0.64
C HIS A 356 15.48 -11.36 1.06
N ARG A 357 15.81 -10.36 0.22
CA ARG A 357 16.69 -9.25 0.64
C ARG A 357 16.12 -8.50 1.83
N GLN A 358 14.83 -8.16 1.78
CA GLN A 358 14.18 -7.43 2.87
C GLN A 358 14.17 -8.26 4.17
N LEU A 359 13.93 -9.57 4.10
CA LEU A 359 14.04 -10.48 5.24
C LEU A 359 15.44 -10.49 5.85
N ARG A 360 16.50 -10.61 5.03
CA ARG A 360 17.89 -10.58 5.51
C ARG A 360 18.22 -9.28 6.27
N LEU A 361 17.68 -8.15 5.82
CA LEU A 361 17.91 -6.85 6.44
C LEU A 361 17.14 -6.66 7.75
N LEU A 362 15.91 -7.20 7.84
CA LEU A 362 15.04 -7.03 9.00
C LEU A 362 15.25 -8.10 10.09
N GLY A 363 15.77 -9.26 9.70
CA GLY A 363 15.84 -10.47 10.52
C GLY A 363 14.51 -11.23 10.58
N ASP A 364 14.60 -12.55 10.79
CA ASP A 364 13.47 -13.48 10.64
C ASP A 364 12.34 -13.29 11.66
N ASN A 365 12.60 -12.61 12.77
CA ASN A 365 11.64 -12.41 13.86
C ASN A 365 10.92 -11.05 13.82
N ASN A 366 11.10 -10.26 12.76
CA ASN A 366 10.52 -8.93 12.69
C ASN A 366 8.99 -9.00 12.49
N PRO A 367 8.16 -8.37 13.36
CA PRO A 367 6.70 -8.39 13.24
C PRO A 367 6.14 -7.87 11.92
N VAL A 368 6.86 -7.01 11.20
CA VAL A 368 6.44 -6.49 9.88
C VAL A 368 6.41 -7.58 8.80
N SER A 369 7.07 -8.72 9.04
CA SER A 369 7.07 -9.87 8.13
C SER A 369 5.88 -10.80 8.28
N LYS A 370 4.99 -10.55 9.26
CA LYS A 370 3.72 -11.26 9.40
C LYS A 370 2.79 -10.83 8.27
N LEU A 371 1.94 -11.75 7.84
CA LEU A 371 0.96 -11.45 6.81
C LEU A 371 -0.21 -10.65 7.39
N GLN A 372 -0.63 -11.01 8.60
CA GLN A 372 -1.59 -10.27 9.41
C GLN A 372 -0.85 -9.58 10.56
N VAL A 373 -0.57 -8.29 10.40
CA VAL A 373 0.11 -7.48 11.42
C VAL A 373 -0.94 -6.88 12.35
N LYS A 374 -0.92 -7.28 13.62
CA LYS A 374 -1.78 -6.68 14.65
C LYS A 374 -1.24 -5.32 15.07
N PHE A 375 -2.10 -4.31 15.06
CA PHE A 375 -1.75 -2.95 15.39
C PHE A 375 -2.12 -2.59 16.82
N GLU A 376 -1.22 -1.88 17.47
CA GLU A 376 -1.57 -1.06 18.62
C GLU A 376 -2.25 0.23 18.12
N PRO A 377 -3.26 0.76 18.84
CA PRO A 377 -3.84 2.05 18.52
C PRO A 377 -2.77 3.14 18.35
N GLY A 378 -2.82 3.86 17.24
CA GLY A 378 -1.86 4.92 16.93
C GLY A 378 -0.75 4.56 15.96
N VAL A 379 -0.63 3.30 15.53
CA VAL A 379 0.31 2.93 14.47
C VAL A 379 -0.28 3.26 13.09
N ASN A 380 0.49 3.98 12.27
CA ASN A 380 0.06 4.33 10.92
C ASN A 380 0.09 3.10 9.99
N PRO A 381 -1.04 2.75 9.33
CA PRO A 381 -1.14 1.56 8.49
C PRO A 381 -0.32 1.63 7.20
N SER A 382 0.15 2.81 6.77
CA SER A 382 1.03 2.95 5.61
C SER A 382 2.34 2.14 5.72
N SER A 383 2.75 1.79 6.93
CA SER A 383 3.89 0.89 7.18
C SER A 383 3.70 -0.54 6.64
N LEU A 384 2.46 -0.95 6.34
CA LEU A 384 2.14 -2.25 5.73
C LEU A 384 2.27 -2.26 4.21
N MET A 385 2.50 -1.11 3.57
CA MET A 385 2.81 -1.04 2.14
C MET A 385 4.24 -1.51 1.90
N ASN A 386 4.45 -2.83 2.03
CA ASN A 386 5.76 -3.48 1.99
C ASN A 386 5.64 -4.85 1.31
N LEU A 387 6.76 -5.43 0.89
CA LEU A 387 6.76 -6.67 0.11
C LEU A 387 6.11 -7.87 0.82
N PHE A 388 5.96 -7.88 2.15
CA PHE A 388 5.30 -9.00 2.83
C PHE A 388 3.80 -9.03 2.51
N THR A 389 3.13 -7.89 2.55
CA THR A 389 1.69 -7.79 2.26
C THR A 389 1.36 -8.28 0.84
N TYR A 390 2.25 -8.01 -0.11
CA TYR A 390 2.10 -8.38 -1.52
C TYR A 390 2.61 -9.81 -1.78
N GLU A 391 3.91 -10.03 -1.58
CA GLU A 391 4.60 -11.25 -2.04
C GLU A 391 4.38 -12.43 -1.10
N LYS A 392 4.39 -12.23 0.23
CA LYS A 392 4.04 -13.31 1.16
C LYS A 392 2.55 -13.63 1.07
N GLY A 393 1.71 -12.63 0.80
CA GLY A 393 0.28 -12.81 0.49
C GLY A 393 0.08 -13.63 -0.79
N PHE A 394 0.78 -13.28 -1.86
CA PHE A 394 0.79 -14.06 -3.09
C PHE A 394 1.24 -15.51 -2.85
N CYS A 395 2.31 -15.73 -2.09
CA CYS A 395 2.78 -17.08 -1.77
C CYS A 395 1.72 -17.89 -1.02
N PHE A 396 0.99 -17.26 -0.10
CA PHE A 396 -0.11 -17.91 0.60
C PHE A 396 -1.26 -18.28 -0.35
N VAL A 397 -1.69 -17.37 -1.22
CA VAL A 397 -2.75 -17.66 -2.19
C VAL A 397 -2.30 -18.72 -3.22
N SER A 398 -1.04 -18.69 -3.64
CA SER A 398 -0.46 -19.71 -4.52
C SER A 398 -0.45 -21.08 -3.84
N TYR A 399 -0.14 -21.12 -2.55
CA TYR A 399 -0.24 -22.35 -1.77
C TYR A 399 -1.68 -22.88 -1.72
N LEU A 400 -2.68 -22.01 -1.52
CA LEU A 400 -4.09 -22.41 -1.58
C LEU A 400 -4.46 -23.00 -2.95
N SER A 401 -3.96 -22.43 -4.04
CA SER A 401 -4.15 -22.98 -5.39
C SER A 401 -3.48 -24.36 -5.54
N GLU A 402 -2.25 -24.52 -5.06
CA GLU A 402 -1.48 -25.76 -5.15
C GLU A 402 -2.18 -26.91 -4.42
N ILE A 403 -2.64 -26.69 -3.19
CA ILE A 403 -3.28 -27.75 -2.39
C ILE A 403 -4.66 -28.16 -2.91
N CYS A 404 -5.31 -27.33 -3.73
CA CYS A 404 -6.52 -27.70 -4.47
C CYS A 404 -6.23 -28.71 -5.58
N GLY A 405 -4.97 -28.82 -6.04
CA GLY A 405 -4.50 -29.75 -7.05
C GLY A 405 -4.92 -29.44 -8.50
N ASP A 406 -5.76 -28.43 -8.71
CA ASP A 406 -6.21 -27.98 -10.03
C ASP A 406 -6.46 -26.47 -10.02
N VAL A 407 -5.63 -25.72 -10.75
CA VAL A 407 -5.71 -24.27 -10.88
C VAL A 407 -7.06 -23.81 -11.43
N ARG A 408 -7.71 -24.59 -12.31
CA ARG A 408 -9.03 -24.22 -12.86
C ARG A 408 -10.14 -24.33 -11.82
N ARG A 409 -10.03 -25.30 -10.90
CA ARG A 409 -10.93 -25.38 -9.74
C ARG A 409 -10.71 -24.19 -8.81
N PHE A 410 -9.45 -23.79 -8.60
CA PHE A 410 -9.14 -22.60 -7.81
C PHE A 410 -9.63 -21.30 -8.46
N ASP A 411 -9.51 -21.15 -9.79
CA ASP A 411 -10.08 -20.02 -10.53
C ASP A 411 -11.61 -19.96 -10.41
N CYS A 412 -12.28 -21.13 -10.37
CA CYS A 412 -13.73 -21.21 -10.09
C CYS A 412 -14.06 -20.78 -8.66
N PHE A 413 -13.27 -21.23 -7.67
CA PHE A 413 -13.39 -20.79 -6.28
C PHE A 413 -13.26 -19.27 -6.15
N LEU A 414 -12.23 -18.66 -6.76
CA LEU A 414 -12.03 -17.21 -6.70
C LEU A 414 -13.21 -16.43 -7.28
N ARG A 415 -13.78 -16.88 -8.41
CA ARG A 415 -14.98 -16.29 -8.98
C ARG A 415 -16.19 -16.38 -8.03
N ASP A 416 -16.38 -17.52 -7.40
CA ASP A 416 -17.52 -17.75 -6.51
C ASP A 416 -17.33 -16.96 -5.18
N TYR A 417 -16.10 -16.88 -4.68
CA TYR A 417 -15.70 -16.02 -3.56
C TYR A 417 -15.97 -14.54 -3.84
N ILE A 418 -15.55 -14.04 -5.00
CA ILE A 418 -15.87 -12.68 -5.44
C ILE A 418 -17.39 -12.48 -5.47
N SER A 419 -18.14 -13.44 -6.03
CA SER A 419 -19.60 -13.33 -6.11
C SER A 419 -20.27 -13.28 -4.74
N GLU A 420 -19.79 -14.06 -3.76
CA GLU A 420 -20.32 -14.08 -2.40
C GLU A 420 -20.01 -12.79 -1.63
N PHE A 421 -18.78 -12.28 -1.76
CA PHE A 421 -18.30 -11.15 -0.96
C PHE A 421 -18.30 -9.80 -1.69
N LYS A 422 -18.81 -9.74 -2.92
CA LYS A 422 -18.90 -8.50 -3.71
C LYS A 422 -19.57 -7.39 -2.91
N PHE A 423 -18.90 -6.24 -2.83
CA PHE A 423 -19.31 -5.05 -2.08
C PHE A 423 -19.41 -5.24 -0.56
N LYS A 424 -18.77 -6.28 -0.02
CA LYS A 424 -18.54 -6.47 1.42
C LYS A 424 -17.07 -6.17 1.75
N SER A 425 -16.82 -6.01 3.05
CA SER A 425 -15.46 -5.99 3.60
C SER A 425 -15.28 -7.24 4.48
N VAL A 426 -14.15 -7.92 4.35
CA VAL A 426 -13.91 -9.29 4.87
C VAL A 426 -12.63 -9.38 5.69
N VAL A 427 -12.56 -10.36 6.57
CA VAL A 427 -11.36 -10.75 7.31
C VAL A 427 -10.76 -12.05 6.78
N ALA A 428 -9.54 -12.39 7.21
CA ALA A 428 -8.87 -13.62 6.75
C ALA A 428 -9.72 -14.87 6.99
N GLN A 429 -10.43 -14.91 8.12
CA GLN A 429 -11.30 -16.03 8.48
C GLN A 429 -12.43 -16.25 7.47
N ASP A 430 -12.99 -15.18 6.89
CA ASP A 430 -14.07 -15.31 5.88
C ASP A 430 -13.56 -16.05 4.63
N LEU A 431 -12.35 -15.72 4.16
CA LEU A 431 -11.72 -16.41 3.04
C LEU A 431 -11.41 -17.87 3.39
N ILE A 432 -10.84 -18.12 4.57
CA ILE A 432 -10.45 -19.47 5.02
C ILE A 432 -11.69 -20.36 5.18
N ASP A 433 -12.74 -19.88 5.84
CA ASP A 433 -13.98 -20.64 6.03
C ASP A 433 -14.67 -20.91 4.70
N TYR A 434 -14.70 -19.94 3.80
CA TYR A 434 -15.26 -20.11 2.46
C TYR A 434 -14.45 -21.13 1.65
N PHE A 435 -13.10 -21.07 1.71
CA PHE A 435 -12.20 -22.03 1.08
C PHE A 435 -12.41 -23.45 1.59
N LEU A 436 -12.44 -23.66 2.90
CA LEU A 436 -12.67 -24.98 3.51
C LEU A 436 -14.10 -25.50 3.28
N GLY A 437 -15.06 -24.59 3.11
CA GLY A 437 -16.43 -24.93 2.70
C GLY A 437 -16.51 -25.38 1.25
N TYR A 438 -15.74 -24.75 0.36
CA TYR A 438 -15.69 -25.03 -1.08
C TYR A 438 -14.91 -26.32 -1.39
N PHE A 439 -13.86 -26.60 -0.62
CA PHE A 439 -13.03 -27.80 -0.72
C PHE A 439 -13.17 -28.66 0.55
N PRO A 440 -14.30 -29.36 0.75
CA PRO A 440 -14.56 -30.13 1.95
C PRO A 440 -13.56 -31.28 2.17
N GLU A 441 -12.91 -31.77 1.11
CA GLU A 441 -11.78 -32.71 1.19
C GLU A 441 -10.58 -32.16 2.00
N LEU A 442 -10.53 -30.83 2.19
CA LEU A 442 -9.54 -30.12 3.00
C LEU A 442 -10.06 -29.75 4.40
N LYS A 443 -11.13 -30.38 4.91
CA LYS A 443 -11.77 -30.01 6.21
C LYS A 443 -11.45 -30.92 7.41
N ASP A 444 -10.82 -32.07 7.23
CA ASP A 444 -10.56 -33.04 8.31
C ASP A 444 -9.65 -32.49 9.44
N ALA A 445 -9.94 -32.83 10.70
CA ALA A 445 -9.23 -32.32 11.89
C ALA A 445 -7.71 -32.62 11.96
N ALA A 446 -7.19 -33.48 11.09
CA ALA A 446 -5.75 -33.70 10.90
C ALA A 446 -5.07 -32.54 10.13
N ILE A 447 -5.84 -31.57 9.63
CA ILE A 447 -5.38 -30.52 8.71
C ILE A 447 -4.68 -29.36 9.40
N ALA A 448 -5.05 -29.05 10.65
CA ALA A 448 -4.24 -28.16 11.49
C ALA A 448 -2.84 -28.75 11.80
N GLN A 449 -2.62 -30.03 11.51
CA GLN A 449 -1.32 -30.73 11.62
C GLN A 449 -0.71 -31.05 10.24
N ARG A 450 -1.39 -30.73 9.14
CA ARG A 450 -0.86 -30.92 7.78
C ARG A 450 0.00 -29.73 7.44
N GLU A 451 1.25 -30.00 7.08
CA GLU A 451 2.23 -28.98 6.72
C GLU A 451 1.68 -28.06 5.62
N GLY A 452 1.64 -26.77 5.94
CA GLY A 452 1.15 -25.65 5.13
C GLY A 452 -0.33 -25.29 5.33
N LEU A 453 -1.17 -26.14 5.92
CA LEU A 453 -2.55 -25.79 6.29
C LEU A 453 -2.67 -25.20 7.71
N GLU A 454 -1.54 -24.83 8.31
CA GLU A 454 -1.50 -24.07 9.55
C GLU A 454 -1.77 -22.59 9.27
N PHE A 455 -3.04 -22.24 8.98
CA PHE A 455 -3.43 -20.86 8.64
C PHE A 455 -2.94 -19.83 9.65
N GLU A 456 -2.96 -20.14 10.94
CA GLU A 456 -2.43 -19.25 11.98
C GLU A 456 -0.92 -18.97 11.80
N ARG A 457 -0.16 -19.97 11.33
CA ARG A 457 1.28 -19.81 11.05
C ARG A 457 1.51 -18.93 9.82
N TRP A 458 0.66 -19.04 8.80
CA TRP A 458 0.70 -18.12 7.64
C TRP A 458 0.40 -16.68 8.04
N LEU A 459 -0.66 -16.48 8.82
CA LEU A 459 -1.14 -15.15 9.20
C LEU A 459 -0.20 -14.47 10.21
N SER A 460 0.12 -15.16 11.30
CA SER A 460 0.80 -14.58 12.46
C SER A 460 2.30 -14.89 12.54
N GLY A 461 2.82 -15.78 11.70
CA GLY A 461 4.23 -16.19 11.68
C GLY A 461 5.15 -15.16 11.01
N CYS A 462 6.23 -14.80 11.69
CA CYS A 462 7.31 -14.01 11.11
C CYS A 462 8.18 -14.85 10.15
N GLY A 463 9.02 -14.17 9.36
CA GLY A 463 10.02 -14.79 8.52
C GLY A 463 9.52 -15.09 7.09
N PRO A 464 10.20 -15.97 6.34
CA PRO A 464 9.88 -16.28 4.96
C PRO A 464 8.47 -16.89 4.79
N PRO A 465 7.91 -16.88 3.58
CA PRO A 465 6.70 -17.64 3.28
C PRO A 465 6.90 -19.14 3.58
N LEU A 466 5.85 -19.85 3.96
CA LEU A 466 5.92 -21.30 4.23
C LEU A 466 6.00 -22.13 2.94
N TYR A 467 5.63 -21.52 1.81
CA TYR A 467 5.64 -22.11 0.47
C TYR A 467 5.99 -21.01 -0.53
N GLU A 468 6.76 -21.37 -1.55
CA GLU A 468 6.97 -20.55 -2.74
C GLU A 468 6.60 -21.38 -3.97
N PRO A 469 5.98 -20.76 -4.99
CA PRO A 469 5.59 -21.48 -6.20
C PRO A 469 6.81 -22.00 -6.97
N ASP A 470 6.63 -23.09 -7.70
CA ASP A 470 7.67 -23.60 -8.60
C ASP A 470 7.90 -22.60 -9.75
N LEU A 471 9.15 -22.16 -9.91
CA LEU A 471 9.57 -21.22 -10.95
C LEU A 471 10.35 -21.91 -12.09
N SER A 472 10.35 -23.25 -12.12
CA SER A 472 11.14 -24.05 -13.07
C SER A 472 10.82 -23.74 -14.54
N ALA A 473 9.57 -23.39 -14.87
CA ALA A 473 9.14 -22.98 -16.20
C ALA A 473 9.84 -21.68 -16.68
N GLY A 474 10.29 -20.83 -15.76
CA GLY A 474 11.10 -19.64 -16.05
C GLY A 474 12.57 -19.92 -16.37
N GLY A 475 13.01 -21.18 -16.29
CA GLY A 475 14.42 -21.56 -16.42
C GLY A 475 15.10 -21.07 -17.70
N ALA A 476 14.37 -20.96 -18.81
CA ALA A 476 14.91 -20.44 -20.07
C ALA A 476 15.36 -18.96 -19.97
N LEU A 477 14.73 -18.17 -19.09
CA LEU A 477 15.05 -16.76 -18.87
C LEU A 477 15.95 -16.54 -17.66
N THR A 478 15.80 -17.33 -16.60
CA THR A 478 16.52 -17.16 -15.33
C THR A 478 17.88 -17.85 -15.29
N ARG A 479 18.07 -18.97 -15.99
CA ARG A 479 19.38 -19.67 -16.02
C ARG A 479 20.50 -18.84 -16.66
N PRO A 480 20.31 -18.19 -17.82
CA PRO A 480 21.35 -17.33 -18.39
C PRO A 480 21.78 -16.20 -17.44
N VAL A 481 20.85 -15.67 -16.65
CA VAL A 481 21.13 -14.67 -15.60
C VAL A 481 22.00 -15.27 -14.50
N GLN A 482 21.65 -16.46 -14.01
CA GLN A 482 22.42 -17.17 -12.98
C GLN A 482 23.82 -17.52 -13.46
N ASP A 483 23.95 -18.08 -14.67
CA ASP A 483 25.23 -18.46 -15.27
C ASP A 483 26.15 -17.24 -15.41
N LEU A 484 25.60 -16.09 -15.81
CA LEU A 484 26.37 -14.85 -15.89
C LEU A 484 26.77 -14.32 -14.51
N CYS A 485 25.88 -14.36 -13.52
CA CYS A 485 26.22 -14.00 -12.13
C CYS A 485 27.36 -14.87 -11.59
N ASP A 486 27.32 -16.19 -11.82
CA ASP A 486 28.35 -17.12 -11.36
C ASP A 486 29.69 -16.88 -12.04
N LEU A 487 29.66 -16.52 -13.33
CA LEU A 487 30.85 -16.11 -14.09
C LEU A 487 31.50 -14.84 -13.51
N TRP A 488 30.71 -13.84 -13.10
CA TRP A 488 31.24 -12.63 -12.47
C TRP A 488 31.61 -12.82 -10.98
N ARG A 489 31.13 -13.88 -10.34
CA ARG A 489 31.43 -14.21 -8.94
C ARG A 489 32.76 -14.93 -8.76
N SER A 490 33.34 -15.52 -9.81
CA SER A 490 34.60 -16.25 -9.70
C SER A 490 35.74 -15.38 -9.18
N SER A 491 36.66 -15.96 -8.41
CA SER A 491 37.79 -15.25 -7.79
C SER A 491 38.76 -14.61 -8.80
N ASP A 492 38.77 -15.12 -10.05
CA ASP A 492 39.50 -14.54 -11.16
C ASP A 492 38.54 -13.77 -12.08
N PRO A 493 38.97 -12.64 -12.69
CA PRO A 493 38.18 -11.93 -13.68
C PRO A 493 37.79 -12.88 -14.82
N PRO A 494 36.50 -12.93 -15.20
CA PRO A 494 36.07 -13.85 -16.23
C PRO A 494 36.69 -13.50 -17.59
N ASP A 495 36.94 -14.52 -18.41
CA ASP A 495 37.39 -14.33 -19.79
C ASP A 495 36.34 -13.51 -20.56
N LEU A 496 36.75 -12.33 -21.04
CA LEU A 496 35.87 -11.37 -21.72
C LEU A 496 35.21 -11.97 -22.97
N LYS A 497 35.83 -12.97 -23.62
CA LYS A 497 35.20 -13.66 -24.75
C LYS A 497 34.01 -14.51 -24.31
N THR A 498 34.14 -15.17 -23.17
CA THR A 498 33.05 -15.96 -22.55
C THR A 498 31.93 -15.03 -22.09
N VAL A 499 32.26 -13.91 -21.43
CA VAL A 499 31.31 -12.87 -21.04
C VAL A 499 30.55 -12.32 -22.26
N ALA A 500 31.25 -12.06 -23.37
CA ALA A 500 30.65 -11.54 -24.59
C ALA A 500 29.68 -12.50 -25.29
N THR A 501 29.59 -13.77 -24.88
CA THR A 501 28.56 -14.69 -25.38
C THR A 501 27.16 -14.38 -24.82
N PHE A 502 27.08 -13.63 -23.72
CA PHE A 502 25.83 -13.17 -23.14
C PHE A 502 25.45 -11.81 -23.73
N ASP A 503 24.50 -11.81 -24.67
CA ASP A 503 23.97 -10.58 -25.26
C ASP A 503 22.86 -9.98 -24.39
N LEU A 504 23.24 -9.09 -23.46
CA LEU A 504 22.30 -8.37 -22.60
C LEU A 504 21.40 -7.39 -23.36
N SER A 505 21.73 -7.01 -24.61
CA SER A 505 20.86 -6.14 -25.41
C SER A 505 19.60 -6.86 -25.88
N ALA A 506 19.65 -8.20 -25.95
CA ALA A 506 18.52 -9.07 -26.26
C ALA A 506 17.72 -9.52 -25.02
N TRP A 507 18.17 -9.15 -23.81
CA TRP A 507 17.52 -9.55 -22.57
C TRP A 507 16.31 -8.68 -22.27
N SER A 508 15.32 -9.28 -21.62
CA SER A 508 14.19 -8.56 -21.05
C SER A 508 14.66 -7.59 -19.95
N THR A 509 13.85 -6.58 -19.63
CA THR A 509 14.16 -5.65 -18.53
C THR A 509 14.28 -6.41 -17.21
N PHE A 510 13.38 -7.34 -16.93
CA PHE A 510 13.46 -8.19 -15.73
C PHE A 510 14.71 -9.07 -15.66
N GLN A 511 15.23 -9.59 -16.78
CA GLN A 511 16.48 -10.36 -16.76
C GLN A 511 17.67 -9.47 -16.35
N ILE A 512 17.74 -8.25 -16.89
CA ILE A 512 18.80 -7.28 -16.56
C ILE A 512 18.67 -6.84 -15.09
N VAL A 513 17.44 -6.57 -14.63
CA VAL A 513 17.17 -6.23 -13.24
C VAL A 513 17.56 -7.37 -12.30
N LEU A 514 17.20 -8.62 -12.61
CA LEU A 514 17.56 -9.80 -11.83
C LEU A 514 19.09 -9.96 -11.73
N PHE A 515 19.80 -9.77 -12.85
CA PHE A 515 21.25 -9.80 -12.90
C PHE A 515 21.87 -8.73 -11.98
N LEU A 516 21.46 -7.48 -12.14
CA LEU A 516 21.98 -6.36 -11.35
C LEU A 516 21.67 -6.51 -9.87
N ASP A 517 20.46 -6.95 -9.51
CA ASP A 517 20.05 -7.17 -8.13
C ASP A 517 20.91 -8.25 -7.45
N ARG A 518 21.18 -9.37 -8.13
CA ARG A 518 22.03 -10.44 -7.62
C ARG A 518 23.49 -10.01 -7.49
N MET A 519 24.00 -9.25 -8.46
CA MET A 519 25.36 -8.69 -8.36
C MET A 519 25.47 -7.62 -7.27
N LEU A 520 24.42 -6.83 -7.05
CA LEU A 520 24.34 -5.84 -5.97
C LEU A 520 24.35 -6.51 -4.59
N ASP A 521 23.74 -7.68 -4.44
CA ASP A 521 23.76 -8.50 -3.22
C ASP A 521 25.15 -9.05 -2.88
N LEU A 522 26.05 -9.15 -3.87
CA LEU A 522 27.44 -9.55 -3.68
C LEU A 522 28.37 -8.36 -3.32
N SER A 523 27.85 -7.13 -3.31
CA SER A 523 28.67 -5.95 -2.99
C SER A 523 29.08 -5.92 -1.49
N PRO A 524 30.33 -5.51 -1.15
CA PRO A 524 31.30 -4.92 -2.07
C PRO A 524 32.04 -5.96 -2.94
N LEU A 525 32.15 -5.64 -4.23
CA LEU A 525 32.83 -6.37 -5.28
C LEU A 525 34.29 -5.87 -5.44
N PRO A 526 35.21 -6.75 -5.87
CA PRO A 526 36.57 -6.35 -6.26
C PRO A 526 36.59 -5.27 -7.36
N HIS A 527 37.61 -4.41 -7.34
CA HIS A 527 37.71 -3.27 -8.26
C HIS A 527 37.86 -3.69 -9.73
N ASP A 528 38.60 -4.76 -10.00
CA ASP A 528 38.76 -5.38 -11.32
C ASP A 528 37.44 -5.95 -11.85
N VAL A 529 36.63 -6.57 -10.99
CA VAL A 529 35.27 -7.01 -11.32
C VAL A 529 34.39 -5.80 -11.67
N MET A 530 34.40 -4.74 -10.87
CA MET A 530 33.66 -3.50 -11.19
C MET A 530 34.13 -2.84 -12.50
N ALA A 531 35.44 -2.83 -12.76
CA ALA A 531 36.00 -2.33 -14.01
C ALA A 531 35.58 -3.18 -15.22
N GLY A 532 35.54 -4.50 -15.07
CA GLY A 532 35.03 -5.42 -16.09
C GLY A 532 33.55 -5.20 -16.38
N LEU A 533 32.71 -5.13 -15.33
CA LEU A 533 31.28 -4.85 -15.45
C LEU A 533 31.01 -3.50 -16.13
N SER A 534 31.72 -2.45 -15.70
CA SER A 534 31.62 -1.11 -16.30
C SER A 534 32.03 -1.14 -17.78
N GLY A 535 33.17 -1.76 -18.10
CA GLY A 535 33.67 -1.87 -19.47
C GLY A 535 32.76 -2.67 -20.40
N CYS A 536 32.07 -3.69 -19.90
CA CYS A 536 31.15 -4.51 -20.70
C CYS A 536 29.77 -3.87 -20.87
N TYR A 537 29.22 -3.27 -19.80
CA TYR A 537 27.78 -3.02 -19.72
C TYR A 537 27.37 -1.58 -19.37
N SER A 538 28.26 -0.74 -18.84
CA SER A 538 27.88 0.60 -18.36
C SER A 538 27.20 1.43 -19.45
N SER A 539 27.70 1.37 -20.69
CA SER A 539 27.09 2.07 -21.83
C SER A 539 25.71 1.53 -22.22
N LEU A 540 25.48 0.23 -22.07
CA LEU A 540 24.16 -0.37 -22.29
C LEU A 540 23.18 0.12 -21.21
N PHE A 541 23.56 0.03 -19.94
CA PHE A 541 22.69 0.40 -18.82
C PHE A 541 22.28 1.88 -18.84
N ASP A 542 23.15 2.77 -19.33
CA ASP A 542 22.86 4.20 -19.49
C ASP A 542 21.68 4.49 -20.43
N GLY A 543 21.52 3.66 -21.46
CA GLY A 543 20.46 3.78 -22.45
C GLY A 543 19.15 3.09 -22.06
N LEU A 544 19.13 2.35 -20.96
CA LEU A 544 17.95 1.63 -20.47
C LEU A 544 17.14 2.48 -19.49
N ASN A 545 16.02 1.95 -19.01
CA ASN A 545 15.09 2.67 -18.14
C ASN A 545 15.66 2.93 -16.72
N ALA A 546 15.00 3.81 -15.98
CA ALA A 546 15.41 4.20 -14.63
C ALA A 546 15.59 3.04 -13.64
N GLU A 547 14.82 1.94 -13.76
CA GLU A 547 14.94 0.76 -12.88
C GLU A 547 16.27 0.01 -13.08
N VAL A 548 16.79 -0.02 -14.31
CA VAL A 548 18.10 -0.57 -14.60
C VAL A 548 19.19 0.38 -14.15
N GLN A 549 19.06 1.67 -14.52
CA GLN A 549 20.06 2.70 -14.18
C GLN A 549 20.29 2.78 -12.67
N ILE A 550 19.22 2.79 -11.86
CA ILE A 550 19.37 2.92 -10.41
C ILE A 550 20.16 1.76 -9.79
N ARG A 551 19.92 0.52 -10.21
CA ARG A 551 20.60 -0.65 -9.66
C ARG A 551 22.08 -0.65 -10.00
N TRP A 552 22.42 -0.29 -11.24
CA TRP A 552 23.81 -0.10 -11.65
C TRP A 552 24.49 1.00 -10.82
N LEU A 553 23.84 2.16 -10.67
CA LEU A 553 24.39 3.28 -9.91
C LEU A 553 24.49 2.97 -8.41
N GLN A 554 23.59 2.15 -7.84
CA GLN A 554 23.74 1.63 -6.48
C GLN A 554 24.98 0.76 -6.34
N MET A 555 25.27 -0.10 -7.33
CA MET A 555 26.53 -0.86 -7.34
C MET A 555 27.73 0.08 -7.38
N VAL A 556 27.72 1.10 -8.26
CA VAL A 556 28.81 2.11 -8.33
C VAL A 556 29.07 2.74 -6.96
N VAL A 557 28.01 3.17 -6.25
CA VAL A 557 28.14 3.82 -4.95
C VAL A 557 28.57 2.83 -3.86
N ARG A 558 27.94 1.64 -3.75
CA ARG A 558 28.29 0.62 -2.74
C ARG A 558 29.74 0.16 -2.85
N ASN A 559 30.27 0.16 -4.06
CA ASN A 559 31.63 -0.26 -4.37
C ASN A 559 32.64 0.89 -4.40
N SER A 560 32.21 2.13 -4.13
CA SER A 560 33.05 3.33 -4.23
C SER A 560 33.81 3.42 -5.57
N PHE A 561 33.15 3.05 -6.67
CA PHE A 561 33.77 2.97 -7.99
C PHE A 561 33.83 4.34 -8.66
N TYR A 562 34.89 5.09 -8.35
CA TYR A 562 35.10 6.48 -8.77
C TYR A 562 34.92 6.78 -10.28
N PRO A 563 35.35 5.90 -11.22
CA PRO A 563 35.24 6.18 -12.65
C PRO A 563 33.81 6.47 -13.14
N GLU A 564 32.79 5.92 -12.48
CA GLU A 564 31.38 6.04 -12.87
C GLU A 564 30.59 7.07 -12.04
N LEU A 565 31.20 7.72 -11.03
CA LEU A 565 30.53 8.75 -10.23
C LEU A 565 29.99 9.95 -11.03
N PRO A 566 30.58 10.39 -12.17
CA PRO A 566 29.95 11.40 -13.02
C PRO A 566 28.57 11.00 -13.52
N ARG A 567 28.31 9.71 -13.76
CA ARG A 567 26.99 9.20 -14.17
C ARG A 567 25.99 9.21 -13.03
N VAL A 568 26.42 8.85 -11.81
CA VAL A 568 25.62 9.01 -10.59
C VAL A 568 25.15 10.46 -10.47
N ARG A 569 26.06 11.42 -10.67
CA ARG A 569 25.74 12.85 -10.63
C ARG A 569 24.75 13.24 -11.73
N ALA A 570 24.97 12.80 -12.96
CA ALA A 570 24.09 13.11 -14.09
C ALA A 570 22.66 12.57 -13.86
N PHE A 571 22.53 11.33 -13.37
CA PHE A 571 21.25 10.72 -13.02
C PHE A 571 20.53 11.51 -11.93
N LEU A 572 21.23 11.87 -10.84
CA LEU A 572 20.65 12.67 -9.77
C LEU A 572 20.21 14.04 -10.29
N HIS A 573 21.00 14.75 -11.09
CA HIS A 573 20.52 16.00 -11.68
C HIS A 573 19.28 15.82 -12.54
N LYS A 574 19.24 14.80 -13.42
CA LYS A 574 18.06 14.51 -14.26
C LYS A 574 16.79 14.30 -13.42
N HIS A 575 16.90 13.66 -12.25
CA HIS A 575 15.73 13.26 -11.44
C HIS A 575 15.49 14.12 -10.19
N VAL A 576 16.41 15.03 -9.82
CA VAL A 576 16.30 15.99 -8.69
C VAL A 576 15.93 17.40 -9.17
N SER A 577 16.03 17.71 -10.47
CA SER A 577 15.67 19.04 -11.01
C SER A 577 14.17 19.38 -10.92
N ASN A 578 13.33 18.43 -10.48
CA ASN A 578 11.93 18.63 -10.13
C ASN A 578 11.81 18.35 -8.62
N ASP A 579 11.34 19.29 -7.81
CA ASP A 579 11.39 19.34 -6.32
C ASP A 579 10.71 18.17 -5.55
N THR A 580 10.41 17.07 -6.21
CA THR A 580 9.94 15.82 -5.62
C THR A 580 10.87 14.68 -6.03
N ALA A 581 11.83 14.37 -5.17
CA ALA A 581 12.73 13.24 -5.38
C ALA A 581 11.91 11.93 -5.36
N PRO A 582 11.88 11.15 -6.47
CA PRO A 582 11.19 9.87 -6.49
C PRO A 582 11.81 8.88 -5.50
N SER A 583 11.07 7.81 -5.13
CA SER A 583 11.54 6.73 -4.24
C SER A 583 12.90 6.15 -4.64
N SER A 584 13.18 6.12 -5.94
CA SER A 584 14.47 5.77 -6.55
C SER A 584 15.61 6.70 -6.11
N THR A 585 15.38 8.01 -6.07
CA THR A 585 16.37 8.99 -5.61
C THR A 585 16.66 8.82 -4.11
N VAL A 586 15.64 8.52 -3.30
CA VAL A 586 15.79 8.22 -1.86
C VAL A 586 16.65 6.96 -1.64
N ALA A 587 16.46 5.91 -2.45
CA ALA A 587 17.23 4.68 -2.36
C ALA A 587 18.71 4.88 -2.71
N LEU A 588 19.04 5.75 -3.68
CA LEU A 588 20.42 6.12 -3.98
C LEU A 588 21.04 6.97 -2.85
N HIS A 589 20.27 7.92 -2.30
CA HIS A 589 20.73 8.80 -1.23
C HIS A 589 21.05 8.08 0.08
N ARG A 590 20.31 7.02 0.43
CA ARG A 590 20.58 6.20 1.63
C ARG A 590 21.94 5.47 1.57
N VAL A 591 22.50 5.33 0.38
CA VAL A 591 23.76 4.61 0.13
C VAL A 591 24.95 5.57 -0.04
N LEU A 592 24.70 6.87 -0.22
CA LEU A 592 25.76 7.87 -0.40
C LEU A 592 26.52 8.12 0.94
N PRO A 593 27.87 8.06 0.93
CA PRO A 593 28.68 8.48 2.09
C PRO A 593 28.46 9.94 2.46
N SER A 594 28.68 10.29 3.73
CA SER A 594 28.49 11.63 4.31
C SER A 594 29.15 12.79 3.53
N HIS A 595 30.22 12.52 2.78
CA HIS A 595 30.90 13.51 1.93
C HIS A 595 30.05 13.95 0.72
N CYS A 596 29.11 13.13 0.23
CA CYS A 596 28.20 13.53 -0.85
C CYS A 596 27.03 14.40 -0.33
N THR A 597 26.69 14.29 0.96
CA THR A 597 25.63 15.07 1.62
C THR A 597 26.01 16.54 1.77
N GLU A 598 27.30 16.85 1.91
CA GLU A 598 27.81 18.23 1.96
C GLU A 598 27.73 18.94 0.60
N PHE A 599 27.76 18.17 -0.48
CA PHE A 599 27.59 18.67 -1.85
C PHE A 599 26.14 19.07 -2.13
N TYR A 600 25.15 18.30 -1.65
CA TYR A 600 23.72 18.64 -1.73
C TYR A 600 23.40 19.98 -1.05
N ARG A 601 24.01 20.26 0.11
CA ARG A 601 23.84 21.55 0.81
C ARG A 601 24.38 22.75 0.02
N ARG A 602 25.29 22.53 -0.94
CA ARG A 602 25.87 23.60 -1.78
C ARG A 602 25.05 23.88 -3.04
N THR A 603 24.21 22.94 -3.49
CA THR A 603 23.47 23.04 -4.76
C THR A 603 21.95 23.15 -4.61
N ALA A 604 21.39 22.91 -3.42
CA ALA A 604 19.98 23.16 -3.16
C ALA A 604 19.70 24.68 -3.11
N PRO A 605 18.66 25.20 -3.80
CA PRO A 605 18.18 26.56 -3.60
C PRO A 605 17.83 26.79 -2.13
N SER A 606 18.07 28.00 -1.66
CA SER A 606 17.88 28.44 -0.27
C SER A 606 16.39 28.59 0.07
N SER A 607 15.67 27.47 0.18
CA SER A 607 14.32 27.41 0.75
C SER A 607 14.08 26.06 1.44
N THR A 608 14.99 25.71 2.35
CA THR A 608 14.93 24.50 3.18
C THR A 608 13.90 24.65 4.30
N VAL A 609 12.60 24.58 4.01
CA VAL A 609 11.54 24.60 5.06
C VAL A 609 10.68 23.33 5.09
N ALA A 610 10.68 22.45 4.09
CA ALA A 610 9.79 21.26 4.09
C ALA A 610 10.47 19.90 4.35
N LEU A 611 11.79 19.77 4.26
CA LEU A 611 12.46 18.46 4.38
C LEU A 611 12.56 17.80 5.77
N PRO A 612 12.35 18.45 6.93
CA PRO A 612 12.46 17.74 8.21
C PRO A 612 11.33 16.75 8.50
N ARG A 613 10.24 16.72 7.72
CA ARG A 613 9.04 15.95 8.04
C ARG A 613 8.88 14.63 7.28
N VAL A 614 9.71 14.35 6.28
CA VAL A 614 9.63 13.13 5.42
C VAL A 614 10.74 12.11 5.72
N LEU A 615 11.70 12.45 6.58
CA LEU A 615 12.67 11.49 7.10
C LEU A 615 12.09 10.78 8.33
N PRO A 616 12.01 9.43 8.35
CA PRO A 616 11.59 8.69 9.53
C PRO A 616 12.43 9.10 10.75
N SER A 617 11.77 9.32 11.88
CA SER A 617 12.34 9.72 13.17
C SER A 617 13.55 8.87 13.61
N HIS A 618 13.66 7.63 13.13
CA HIS A 618 14.80 6.73 13.34
C HIS A 618 16.15 7.24 12.76
N CYS A 619 16.15 8.02 11.68
CA CYS A 619 17.39 8.57 11.12
C CYS A 619 17.96 9.70 12.00
N THR A 620 17.10 10.43 12.72
CA THR A 620 17.50 11.56 13.56
C THR A 620 18.10 11.09 14.89
N GLU A 621 17.65 9.95 15.41
CA GLU A 621 18.14 9.42 16.69
C GLU A 621 19.50 8.71 16.55
N PHE A 622 19.77 8.07 15.41
CA PHE A 622 21.11 7.55 15.11
C PHE A 622 22.13 8.69 14.95
N TYR A 623 21.74 9.80 14.29
CA TYR A 623 22.57 10.99 14.10
C TYR A 623 22.87 11.74 15.42
N ARG A 624 21.91 11.80 16.36
CA ARG A 624 22.14 12.41 17.69
C ARG A 624 23.03 11.58 18.61
N ARG A 625 23.04 10.24 18.46
CA ARG A 625 23.84 9.34 19.32
C ARG A 625 25.27 9.11 18.84
N THR A 626 25.60 9.41 17.59
CA THR A 626 26.91 9.10 16.98
C THR A 626 27.80 10.31 16.69
N ALA A 627 27.42 11.50 17.15
CA ALA A 627 28.29 12.68 17.08
C ALA A 627 29.08 12.86 18.38
N PRO A 628 30.32 12.35 18.53
CA PRO A 628 31.25 12.93 19.47
C PRO A 628 31.75 14.27 18.91
N SER A 629 31.62 15.28 19.77
CA SER A 629 32.25 16.59 19.66
C SER A 629 33.73 16.51 19.25
N THR A 630 34.09 16.96 18.04
CA THR A 630 35.44 17.47 17.71
C THR A 630 35.53 18.00 16.26
N THR A 631 34.87 19.13 16.00
CA THR A 631 35.01 19.88 14.72
C THR A 631 36.15 20.91 14.78
N VAL A 632 37.29 20.60 15.41
CA VAL A 632 38.39 21.59 15.59
C VAL A 632 39.79 21.08 15.18
N THR A 633 39.99 19.82 14.79
CA THR A 633 41.37 19.30 14.54
C THR A 633 41.58 18.60 13.20
N LEU A 634 40.82 18.93 12.16
CA LEU A 634 40.98 18.31 10.82
C LEU A 634 41.19 19.34 9.69
N HIS A 635 41.74 20.51 10.02
CA HIS A 635 42.14 21.53 9.04
C HIS A 635 43.67 21.68 8.84
N ARG A 636 44.47 20.69 9.26
CA ARG A 636 45.96 20.80 9.19
C ARG A 636 46.73 19.62 8.60
N VAL A 637 46.09 18.61 8.04
CA VAL A 637 46.82 17.55 7.34
C VAL A 637 46.06 17.11 6.11
N LEU A 638 46.21 17.85 5.02
CA LEU A 638 46.23 17.30 3.66
C LEU A 638 47.10 18.25 2.81
N PRO A 639 48.05 17.73 2.02
CA PRO A 639 48.78 18.51 1.01
C PRO A 639 47.88 18.97 -0.14
#